data_AF-A0AAV5I0K4-F1
#
_entry.id   AF-A0AAV5I0K4-F1
#
_cell.length_a   1.000
_cell.length_b   1.000
_cell.length_c   1.000
_cell.angle_alpha   90.00
_cell.angle_beta   90.00
_cell.angle_gamma   90.00
#
_symmetry.space_group_name_H-M   'P 1'
#
loop_
_entity.id
_entity.type
_entity.pdbx_description
1 polymer ?
#
loop_
_entity_poly.entity_id
_entity_poly.type
_entity_poly.pdbx_seq_one_letter_code
_entity_poly.pdbx_strand_id
1 'polypeptide(L)'
;MVLKEEKFGSLPSLFFLKIYLYLLIYHVAKPTLPTNFEEDTWAKLKSAITAIFLKQPDSCDLEKLYQAVNDLCLHKMGGSLYQRIEKECEAHISSALKSLVGQSPDLGVFLALVEKCWQDLCDQMLMIRGIALYLDRTYVKQTPNVRSLWDMGLQLFRKYLSLSAEVEHKTVTGLLRMIERERSGEAVERTLLNHLLKMFTALGIYLESFEKPFLECTSEFYAAEGMKFMQQYDVPDYLKHVEIRLHEEHERCLLYLDASTRKPLIATAEKQLLERHIPAILDKGFTTLMDGHRIEDLQRMYSLFSRVNALESLKHALSSYIRKTGQGIVMDDEKDKDMVPSLLEFKASLDTIWEESFSKNEAFSNTIKDAFEYLINLRQVSIFKSMISKLKTECGSQFTNKLEGMFKDIELSKEINESFKQSSQARTKLPSGIEMSVHVLTTGYWPTYPPMDVRLPRELNVYQDIFKEFYLSKYSGRRLMWQNSLGHCVLKADFPNGKKELAVSLFQTVVLMLFNDAQNLSFQDIKDSTGIEDKELRRTLQSLACGKVRVLQKLPKGRDVEDDDSFIFNELFSAPLYRIKVNAIQMKETVEENTSTTERVFQDRQYQVDAAIVRIMKTRKILSHTLLITELFQQLKFPIKPADLKKRIESLIDREYLERDRNNPQIYNYLA
;
A
#
# COMPACT_ATOMS: atom_id res chain seq x y z
N MET A 1 25.06 17.86 75.18
CA MET A 1 25.86 19.05 74.81
C MET A 1 24.96 20.26 75.00
N VAL A 2 25.33 21.10 75.96
CA VAL A 2 24.62 22.32 76.38
C VAL A 2 24.75 23.41 75.30
N LEU A 3 23.74 24.29 75.16
CA LEU A 3 23.80 25.74 74.86
C LEU A 3 22.34 26.26 74.67
N LYS A 4 21.76 26.98 75.64
CA LYS A 4 21.68 28.46 75.82
C LYS A 4 20.79 29.16 74.77
N GLU A 5 19.57 29.60 75.13
CA GLU A 5 19.18 30.87 75.80
C GLU A 5 18.78 31.96 74.77
N GLU A 6 17.50 32.37 74.75
CA GLU A 6 17.08 33.76 75.03
C GLU A 6 15.54 33.92 74.96
N LYS A 7 15.00 34.75 75.87
CA LYS A 7 13.58 35.10 76.08
C LYS A 7 13.49 36.62 76.22
N PHE A 8 12.46 37.24 75.63
CA PHE A 8 11.76 38.47 76.08
C PHE A 8 10.38 38.48 75.38
N GLY A 9 9.22 38.81 75.97
CA GLY A 9 8.88 39.34 77.30
C GLY A 9 7.39 39.13 77.68
N SER A 10 7.14 39.42 78.98
CA SER A 10 5.94 39.67 79.82
C SER A 10 4.61 40.10 79.17
N LEU A 11 3.37 39.91 79.71
CA LEU A 11 2.69 39.38 80.93
C LEU A 11 1.14 39.59 80.69
N PRO A 12 0.13 39.17 81.51
CA PRO A 12 0.15 38.49 82.81
C PRO A 12 -0.84 37.31 83.04
N SER A 13 -0.51 36.53 84.09
CA SER A 13 -1.41 35.84 85.06
C SER A 13 -2.22 34.61 84.63
N LEU A 14 -2.41 33.55 85.43
CA LEU A 14 -1.81 33.03 86.67
C LEU A 14 -2.44 31.63 86.85
N PHE A 15 -1.63 30.60 87.10
CA PHE A 15 -1.98 29.20 87.42
C PHE A 15 -2.54 28.32 86.28
N PHE A 16 -1.70 27.42 85.75
CA PHE A 16 -2.18 26.16 85.17
C PHE A 16 -1.87 25.02 86.14
N LEU A 17 -2.93 24.51 86.75
CA LEU A 17 -2.93 23.32 87.59
C LEU A 17 -2.52 22.12 86.72
N LYS A 18 -1.32 21.58 86.92
CA LYS A 18 -0.94 20.28 86.38
C LYS A 18 -1.67 19.23 87.19
N ILE A 19 -2.85 18.82 86.72
CA ILE A 19 -3.52 17.63 87.25
C ILE A 19 -2.72 16.42 86.77
N TYR A 20 -1.93 15.84 87.66
CA TYR A 20 -1.53 14.44 87.55
C TYR A 20 -2.74 13.61 87.99
N LEU A 21 -3.55 13.15 87.03
CA LEU A 21 -4.55 12.12 87.29
C LEU A 21 -3.78 10.81 87.54
N TYR A 22 -3.58 10.48 88.82
CA TYR A 22 -3.24 9.13 89.23
C TYR A 22 -4.51 8.28 89.11
N LEU A 23 -4.59 7.46 88.07
CA LEU A 23 -5.54 6.35 88.05
C LEU A 23 -5.00 5.28 89.01
N LEU A 24 -5.66 5.13 90.17
CA LEU A 24 -5.53 3.93 90.98
C LEU A 24 -6.17 2.78 90.20
N ILE A 25 -5.34 1.87 89.68
CA ILE A 25 -5.81 0.55 89.25
C ILE A 25 -6.26 -0.18 90.51
N TYR A 26 -7.57 -0.25 90.73
CA TYR A 26 -8.13 -1.33 91.52
C TYR A 26 -7.89 -2.63 90.73
N HIS A 27 -7.02 -3.51 91.24
CA HIS A 27 -7.02 -4.91 90.85
C HIS A 27 -8.33 -5.55 91.35
N VAL A 28 -9.43 -5.29 90.65
CA VAL A 28 -10.49 -6.29 90.57
C VAL A 28 -9.90 -7.39 89.70
N ALA A 29 -9.89 -8.62 90.21
CA ALA A 29 -9.47 -9.79 89.45
C ALA A 29 -10.08 -9.73 88.04
N LYS A 30 -9.26 -9.94 87.00
CA LYS A 30 -9.77 -10.09 85.62
C LYS A 30 -10.96 -11.05 85.70
N PRO A 31 -12.17 -10.67 85.25
CA PRO A 31 -13.23 -11.65 85.08
C PRO A 31 -12.66 -12.70 84.12
N THR A 32 -12.39 -13.89 84.63
CA THR A 32 -12.07 -15.04 83.80
C THR A 32 -13.29 -15.27 82.92
N LEU A 33 -13.09 -15.19 81.61
CA LEU A 33 -14.10 -15.59 80.63
C LEU A 33 -14.69 -16.93 81.06
N PRO A 34 -16.02 -17.09 81.08
CA PRO A 34 -16.64 -18.40 81.24
C PRO A 34 -15.99 -19.36 80.25
N THR A 35 -15.70 -20.60 80.66
CA THR A 35 -15.10 -21.61 79.78
C THR A 35 -15.90 -21.87 78.50
N ASN A 36 -17.20 -21.54 78.51
CA ASN A 36 -18.12 -21.71 77.40
C ASN A 36 -18.39 -20.43 76.60
N PHE A 37 -17.72 -19.30 76.92
CA PHE A 37 -18.01 -18.01 76.28
C PHE A 37 -17.81 -18.03 74.75
N GLU A 38 -16.76 -18.69 74.26
CA GLU A 38 -16.51 -18.82 72.81
C GLU A 38 -17.64 -19.63 72.13
N GLU A 39 -18.02 -20.77 72.71
CA GLU A 39 -19.04 -21.67 72.13
C GLU A 39 -20.45 -21.09 72.20
N ASP A 40 -20.83 -20.44 73.31
CA ASP A 40 -22.15 -19.82 73.46
C ASP A 40 -22.32 -18.61 72.54
N THR A 41 -21.25 -17.83 72.36
CA THR A 41 -21.25 -16.67 71.46
C THR A 41 -21.22 -17.12 70.00
N TRP A 42 -20.44 -18.17 69.68
CA TRP A 42 -20.46 -18.79 68.37
C TRP A 42 -21.82 -19.40 68.03
N ALA A 43 -22.50 -20.08 68.96
CA ALA A 43 -23.83 -20.65 68.72
C ALA A 43 -24.85 -19.57 68.30
N LYS A 44 -24.80 -18.40 68.94
CA LYS A 44 -25.62 -17.23 68.55
C LYS A 44 -25.27 -16.72 67.15
N LEU A 45 -23.97 -16.52 66.87
CA LEU A 45 -23.51 -16.06 65.56
C LEU A 45 -23.82 -17.07 64.45
N LYS A 46 -23.68 -18.37 64.71
CA LYS A 46 -24.03 -19.44 63.78
C LYS A 46 -25.52 -19.46 63.50
N SER A 47 -26.37 -19.27 64.52
CA SER A 47 -27.83 -19.16 64.34
C SER A 47 -28.18 -17.99 63.44
N ALA A 48 -27.57 -16.82 63.67
CA ALA A 48 -27.77 -15.62 62.85
C ALA A 48 -27.31 -15.82 61.38
N ILE A 49 -26.11 -16.39 61.18
CA ILE A 49 -25.58 -16.71 59.85
C ILE A 49 -26.49 -17.71 59.13
N THR A 50 -26.99 -18.73 59.84
CA THR A 50 -27.92 -19.71 59.28
C THR A 50 -29.27 -19.06 58.90
N ALA A 51 -29.78 -18.14 59.73
CA ALA A 51 -30.99 -17.39 59.42
C ALA A 51 -30.82 -16.51 58.17
N ILE A 52 -29.65 -15.87 58.00
CA ILE A 52 -29.29 -15.12 56.79
C ILE A 52 -29.31 -16.03 55.56
N PHE A 53 -28.68 -17.21 55.63
CA PHE A 53 -28.68 -18.18 54.52
C PHE A 53 -30.06 -18.70 54.16
N LEU A 54 -30.93 -18.90 55.16
CA LEU A 54 -32.32 -19.35 54.97
C LEU A 54 -33.30 -18.21 54.64
N LYS A 55 -32.83 -16.96 54.59
CA LYS A 55 -33.65 -15.75 54.43
C LYS A 55 -34.79 -15.66 55.46
N GLN A 56 -34.51 -16.07 56.70
CA GLN A 56 -35.46 -16.03 57.81
C GLN A 56 -35.18 -14.83 58.73
N PRO A 57 -36.22 -14.27 59.39
CA PRO A 57 -36.03 -13.22 60.37
C PRO A 57 -35.20 -13.73 61.56
N ASP A 58 -34.14 -13.00 61.90
CA ASP A 58 -33.35 -13.32 63.09
C ASP A 58 -34.06 -12.81 64.36
N SER A 59 -33.96 -13.61 65.42
CA SER A 59 -34.47 -13.29 66.75
C SER A 59 -33.54 -12.37 67.55
N CYS A 60 -32.28 -12.23 67.13
CA CYS A 60 -31.27 -11.39 67.77
C CYS A 60 -31.07 -10.04 67.07
N ASP A 61 -30.86 -9.00 67.87
CA ASP A 61 -30.57 -7.65 67.39
C ASP A 61 -29.17 -7.57 66.75
N LEU A 62 -29.07 -6.90 65.59
CA LEU A 62 -27.83 -6.77 64.80
C LEU A 62 -26.73 -6.08 65.60
N GLU A 63 -27.08 -5.12 66.47
CA GLU A 63 -26.11 -4.44 67.33
C GLU A 63 -25.51 -5.39 68.37
N LYS A 64 -26.31 -6.31 68.92
CA LYS A 64 -25.83 -7.32 69.87
C LYS A 64 -24.94 -8.36 69.19
N LEU A 65 -25.25 -8.73 67.95
CA LEU A 65 -24.40 -9.63 67.16
C LEU A 65 -23.07 -8.98 66.80
N TYR A 66 -23.07 -7.69 66.45
CA TYR A 66 -21.85 -6.92 66.23
C TYR A 66 -20.99 -6.80 67.49
N GLN A 67 -21.61 -6.50 68.64
CA GLN A 67 -20.91 -6.45 69.93
C GLN A 67 -20.31 -7.83 70.30
N ALA A 68 -21.04 -8.91 70.06
CA ALA A 68 -20.55 -10.28 70.26
C ALA A 68 -19.30 -10.58 69.42
N VAL A 69 -19.26 -10.16 68.15
CA VAL A 69 -18.06 -10.28 67.30
C VAL A 69 -16.91 -9.41 67.84
N ASN A 70 -17.21 -8.20 68.29
CA ASN A 70 -16.21 -7.29 68.87
C ASN A 70 -15.54 -7.91 70.11
N ASP A 71 -16.34 -8.42 71.05
CA ASP A 71 -15.85 -9.04 72.27
C ASP A 71 -14.96 -10.26 71.98
N LEU A 72 -15.38 -11.13 71.06
CA LEU A 72 -14.56 -12.27 70.61
C LEU A 72 -13.22 -11.83 70.00
N CYS A 73 -13.21 -10.76 69.20
CA CYS A 73 -12.00 -10.22 68.60
C CYS A 73 -11.07 -9.57 69.64
N LEU A 74 -11.61 -8.83 70.62
CA LEU A 74 -10.86 -8.23 71.73
C LEU A 74 -10.16 -9.28 72.59
N HIS A 75 -10.74 -10.46 72.71
CA HIS A 75 -10.16 -11.60 73.42
C HIS A 75 -9.21 -12.47 72.57
N LYS A 76 -8.71 -11.96 71.44
CA LYS A 76 -7.76 -12.63 70.52
C LYS A 76 -8.30 -13.91 69.85
N MET A 77 -9.62 -14.10 69.79
CA MET A 77 -10.26 -15.26 69.16
C MET A 77 -10.67 -15.01 67.69
N GLY A 78 -10.21 -13.92 67.07
CA GLY A 78 -10.57 -13.54 65.70
C GLY A 78 -10.21 -14.58 64.62
N GLY A 79 -9.10 -15.29 64.77
CA GLY A 79 -8.70 -16.34 63.83
C GLY A 79 -9.61 -17.57 63.84
N SER A 80 -9.99 -18.05 65.02
CA SER A 80 -10.99 -19.11 65.20
C SER A 80 -12.33 -18.69 64.59
N LEU A 81 -12.78 -17.46 64.89
CA LEU A 81 -14.03 -16.94 64.37
C LEU A 81 -14.05 -16.86 62.83
N TYR A 82 -12.97 -16.36 62.20
CA TYR A 82 -12.86 -16.30 60.74
C TYR A 82 -12.98 -17.70 60.11
N GLN A 83 -12.26 -18.70 60.63
CA GLN A 83 -12.32 -20.08 60.13
C GLN A 83 -13.71 -20.70 60.28
N ARG A 84 -14.39 -20.42 61.40
CA ARG A 84 -15.75 -20.91 61.63
C ARG A 84 -16.75 -20.29 60.65
N ILE A 85 -16.66 -18.97 60.39
CA ILE A 85 -17.49 -18.29 59.38
C ILE A 85 -17.21 -18.85 57.98
N GLU A 86 -15.93 -19.00 57.61
CA GLU A 86 -15.51 -19.57 56.33
C GLU A 86 -16.11 -20.97 56.12
N LYS A 87 -16.08 -21.83 57.13
CA LYS A 87 -16.64 -23.19 57.07
C LYS A 87 -18.15 -23.23 56.83
N GLU A 88 -18.92 -22.37 57.51
CA GLU A 88 -20.37 -22.29 57.31
C GLU A 88 -20.72 -21.72 55.93
N CYS A 89 -19.96 -20.70 55.46
CA CYS A 89 -20.11 -20.17 54.10
C CYS A 89 -19.77 -21.24 53.04
N GLU A 90 -18.70 -22.00 53.23
CA GLU A 90 -18.27 -23.07 52.32
C GLU A 90 -19.34 -24.16 52.18
N ALA A 91 -19.93 -24.59 53.30
CA ALA A 91 -21.01 -25.59 53.30
C ALA A 91 -22.25 -25.07 52.56
N HIS A 92 -22.65 -23.82 52.79
CA HIS A 92 -23.81 -23.21 52.14
C HIS A 92 -23.60 -23.05 50.62
N ILE A 93 -22.47 -22.44 50.22
CA ILE A 93 -22.13 -22.20 48.80
C ILE A 93 -22.01 -23.52 48.05
N SER A 94 -21.37 -24.53 48.64
CA SER A 94 -21.27 -25.86 48.02
C SER A 94 -22.64 -26.49 47.78
N SER A 95 -23.57 -26.38 48.75
CA SER A 95 -24.93 -26.91 48.64
C SER A 95 -25.74 -26.15 47.57
N ALA A 96 -25.66 -24.82 47.59
CA ALA A 96 -26.37 -23.95 46.64
C ALA A 96 -25.98 -24.26 45.19
N LEU A 97 -24.67 -24.34 44.89
CA LEU A 97 -24.20 -24.64 43.53
C LEU A 97 -24.53 -26.08 43.09
N LYS A 98 -24.45 -27.06 44.00
CA LYS A 98 -24.88 -28.44 43.72
C LYS A 98 -26.37 -28.52 43.41
N SER A 99 -27.20 -27.68 44.05
CA SER A 99 -28.64 -27.65 43.81
C SER A 99 -29.00 -27.16 42.40
N LEU A 100 -28.09 -26.47 41.70
CA LEU A 100 -28.30 -26.00 40.32
C LEU A 100 -28.11 -27.11 39.28
N VAL A 101 -27.40 -28.18 39.62
CA VAL A 101 -27.12 -29.30 38.73
C VAL A 101 -28.45 -29.99 38.36
N GLY A 102 -28.75 -30.10 37.07
CA GLY A 102 -29.95 -30.78 36.57
C GLY A 102 -31.29 -30.05 36.72
N GLN A 103 -31.34 -28.80 37.20
CA GLN A 103 -32.61 -28.07 37.47
C GLN A 103 -33.49 -27.81 36.24
N SER A 104 -32.91 -27.46 35.10
CA SER A 104 -33.66 -27.12 33.89
C SER A 104 -32.86 -27.43 32.61
N PRO A 105 -33.51 -27.94 31.54
CA PRO A 105 -32.92 -28.00 30.21
C PRO A 105 -33.00 -26.66 29.47
N ASP A 106 -33.92 -25.77 29.85
CA ASP A 106 -34.03 -24.44 29.26
C ASP A 106 -32.92 -23.53 29.79
N LEU A 107 -32.08 -23.04 28.87
CA LEU A 107 -30.91 -22.23 29.22
C LEU A 107 -31.28 -20.86 29.79
N GLY A 108 -32.38 -20.23 29.34
CA GLY A 108 -32.80 -18.94 29.87
C GLY A 108 -33.25 -19.05 31.32
N VAL A 109 -34.08 -20.06 31.61
CA VAL A 109 -34.51 -20.37 32.98
C VAL A 109 -33.32 -20.76 33.86
N PHE A 110 -32.39 -21.56 33.32
CA PHE A 110 -31.19 -21.95 34.04
C PHE A 110 -30.31 -20.74 34.40
N LEU A 111 -30.10 -19.81 33.47
CA LEU A 111 -29.32 -18.59 33.72
C LEU A 111 -29.96 -17.72 34.82
N ALA A 112 -31.28 -17.57 34.82
CA ALA A 112 -31.98 -16.84 35.89
C ALA A 112 -31.82 -17.50 37.26
N LEU A 113 -31.76 -18.83 37.33
CA LEU A 113 -31.47 -19.55 38.57
C LEU A 113 -30.03 -19.31 39.06
N VAL A 114 -29.06 -19.28 38.14
CA VAL A 114 -27.65 -18.96 38.46
C VAL A 114 -27.53 -17.51 38.94
N GLU A 115 -28.17 -16.57 38.26
CA GLU A 115 -28.20 -15.16 38.64
C GLU A 115 -28.79 -14.97 40.04
N LYS A 116 -29.93 -15.61 40.31
CA LYS A 116 -30.57 -15.56 41.63
C LYS A 116 -29.66 -16.16 42.71
N CYS A 117 -29.02 -17.29 42.45
CA CYS A 117 -28.07 -17.90 43.38
C CYS A 117 -26.90 -16.96 43.70
N TRP A 118 -26.40 -16.24 42.68
CA TRP A 118 -25.34 -15.25 42.83
C TRP A 118 -25.77 -14.00 43.60
N GLN A 119 -26.94 -13.44 43.28
CA GLN A 119 -27.52 -12.29 44.00
C GLN A 119 -27.76 -12.62 45.46
N ASP A 120 -28.35 -13.79 45.73
CA ASP A 120 -28.60 -14.28 47.08
C ASP A 120 -27.29 -14.37 47.88
N LEU A 121 -26.22 -14.92 47.28
CA LEU A 121 -24.91 -14.95 47.91
C LEU A 121 -24.36 -13.55 48.19
N CYS A 122 -24.45 -12.62 47.23
CA CYS A 122 -23.96 -11.25 47.41
C CYS A 122 -24.65 -10.56 48.60
N ASP A 123 -25.98 -10.65 48.67
CA ASP A 123 -26.77 -10.06 49.75
C ASP A 123 -26.43 -10.69 51.11
N GLN A 124 -26.33 -12.03 51.15
CA GLN A 124 -25.94 -12.77 52.35
C GLN A 124 -24.54 -12.38 52.82
N MET A 125 -23.56 -12.29 51.92
CA MET A 125 -22.19 -11.92 52.25
C MET A 125 -22.07 -10.47 52.73
N LEU A 126 -22.85 -9.54 52.17
CA LEU A 126 -22.91 -8.16 52.66
C LEU A 126 -23.47 -8.10 54.09
N MET A 127 -24.52 -8.87 54.40
CA MET A 127 -25.08 -8.95 55.75
C MET A 127 -24.09 -9.57 56.75
N ILE A 128 -23.45 -10.70 56.39
CA ILE A 128 -22.43 -11.35 57.23
C ILE A 128 -21.26 -10.39 57.49
N ARG A 129 -20.80 -9.68 56.46
CA ARG A 129 -19.76 -8.66 56.61
C ARG A 129 -20.20 -7.49 57.49
N GLY A 130 -21.48 -7.09 57.43
CA GLY A 130 -22.04 -6.07 58.32
C GLY A 130 -21.99 -6.48 59.79
N ILE A 131 -22.41 -7.71 60.11
CA ILE A 131 -22.34 -8.27 61.46
C ILE A 131 -20.88 -8.41 61.92
N ALA A 132 -20.02 -8.94 61.05
CA ALA A 132 -18.62 -9.19 61.35
C ALA A 132 -17.67 -8.03 60.94
N LEU A 133 -18.18 -6.80 60.88
CA LEU A 133 -17.41 -5.65 60.39
C LEU A 133 -16.16 -5.37 61.23
N TYR A 134 -16.25 -5.59 62.55
CA TYR A 134 -15.09 -5.42 63.44
C TYR A 134 -13.98 -6.44 63.12
N LEU A 135 -14.34 -7.70 62.83
CA LEU A 135 -13.40 -8.76 62.44
C LEU A 135 -12.68 -8.40 61.13
N ASP A 136 -13.43 -7.92 60.13
CA ASP A 136 -12.90 -7.51 58.81
C ASP A 136 -11.95 -6.30 58.93
N ARG A 137 -12.25 -5.34 59.82
CA ARG A 137 -11.43 -4.12 60.01
C ARG A 137 -10.24 -4.27 60.94
N THR A 138 -10.25 -5.26 61.84
CA THR A 138 -9.18 -5.49 62.82
C THR A 138 -8.33 -6.69 62.45
N TYR A 139 -8.83 -7.91 62.65
CA TYR A 139 -8.09 -9.14 62.45
C TYR A 139 -7.65 -9.33 60.99
N VAL A 140 -8.59 -9.23 60.04
CA VAL A 140 -8.28 -9.47 58.62
C VAL A 140 -7.30 -8.41 58.10
N LYS A 141 -7.53 -7.14 58.42
CA LYS A 141 -6.65 -6.03 57.99
C LYS A 141 -5.24 -6.11 58.57
N GLN A 142 -5.09 -6.65 59.79
CA GLN A 142 -3.80 -6.75 60.48
C GLN A 142 -3.04 -8.04 60.13
N THR A 143 -3.72 -9.07 59.62
CA THR A 143 -3.12 -10.37 59.35
C THR A 143 -2.77 -10.52 57.87
N PRO A 144 -1.48 -10.57 57.49
CA PRO A 144 -1.08 -10.77 56.11
C PRO A 144 -1.59 -12.12 55.58
N ASN A 145 -1.98 -12.17 54.31
CA ASN A 145 -2.53 -13.34 53.60
C ASN A 145 -3.93 -13.81 54.02
N VAL A 146 -4.64 -13.09 54.90
CA VAL A 146 -6.07 -13.34 55.17
C VAL A 146 -6.91 -12.43 54.26
N ARG A 147 -7.93 -12.99 53.63
CA ARG A 147 -8.81 -12.27 52.71
C ARG A 147 -9.93 -11.58 53.46
N SER A 148 -10.48 -10.50 52.88
CA SER A 148 -11.73 -9.92 53.39
C SER A 148 -12.83 -10.97 53.36
N LEU A 149 -13.83 -10.83 54.24
CA LEU A 149 -14.97 -11.75 54.23
C LEU A 149 -15.67 -11.76 52.86
N TRP A 150 -15.70 -10.62 52.18
CA TRP A 150 -16.20 -10.51 50.81
C TRP A 150 -15.38 -11.36 49.83
N ASP A 151 -14.06 -11.15 49.79
CA ASP A 151 -13.16 -11.88 48.88
C ASP A 151 -13.09 -13.38 49.18
N MET A 152 -13.28 -13.76 50.44
CA MET A 152 -13.43 -15.15 50.88
C MET A 152 -14.69 -15.79 50.26
N GLY A 153 -15.83 -15.10 50.32
CA GLY A 153 -17.08 -15.56 49.69
C GLY A 153 -16.94 -15.70 48.17
N LEU A 154 -16.31 -14.73 47.51
CA LEU A 154 -16.02 -14.77 46.07
C LEU A 154 -15.13 -15.97 45.71
N GLN A 155 -14.08 -16.23 46.48
CA GLN A 155 -13.20 -17.37 46.25
C GLN A 155 -13.88 -18.71 46.45
N LEU A 156 -14.71 -18.84 47.49
CA LEU A 156 -15.50 -20.06 47.71
C LEU A 156 -16.45 -20.29 46.53
N PHE A 157 -17.18 -19.27 46.10
CA PHE A 157 -18.06 -19.40 44.94
C PHE A 157 -17.30 -19.79 43.68
N ARG A 158 -16.17 -19.13 43.39
CA ARG A 158 -15.28 -19.51 42.27
C ARG A 158 -14.82 -20.96 42.35
N LYS A 159 -14.35 -21.39 43.52
CA LYS A 159 -13.87 -22.77 43.76
C LYS A 159 -14.98 -23.78 43.47
N TYR A 160 -16.17 -23.60 44.04
CA TYR A 160 -17.26 -24.56 43.86
C TYR A 160 -17.95 -24.48 42.49
N LEU A 161 -17.90 -23.33 41.83
CA LEU A 161 -18.33 -23.20 40.44
C LEU A 161 -17.40 -24.01 39.53
N SER A 162 -16.08 -23.90 39.72
CA SER A 162 -15.10 -24.69 38.95
C SER A 162 -15.16 -26.19 39.23
N LEU A 163 -15.60 -26.60 40.44
CA LEU A 163 -15.87 -28.00 40.76
C LEU A 163 -17.16 -28.52 40.12
N SER A 164 -18.06 -27.61 39.74
CA SER A 164 -19.36 -27.90 39.14
C SER A 164 -19.35 -27.58 37.64
N ALA A 165 -18.51 -28.30 36.89
CA ALA A 165 -18.26 -28.05 35.46
C ALA A 165 -19.54 -27.97 34.60
N GLU A 166 -20.58 -28.75 34.93
CA GLU A 166 -21.88 -28.65 34.24
C GLU A 166 -22.50 -27.26 34.37
N VAL A 167 -22.47 -26.67 35.57
CA VAL A 167 -23.06 -25.36 35.86
C VAL A 167 -22.30 -24.28 35.11
N GLU A 168 -20.96 -24.29 35.18
CA GLU A 168 -20.11 -23.36 34.45
C GLU A 168 -20.35 -23.46 32.94
N HIS A 169 -20.26 -24.67 32.37
CA HIS A 169 -20.43 -24.91 30.94
C HIS A 169 -21.82 -24.50 30.44
N LYS A 170 -22.90 -24.88 31.15
CA LYS A 170 -24.27 -24.47 30.78
C LYS A 170 -24.47 -22.96 30.88
N THR A 171 -23.86 -22.32 31.89
CA THR A 171 -23.93 -20.86 32.04
C THR A 171 -23.25 -20.18 30.84
N VAL A 172 -22.02 -20.55 30.51
CA VAL A 172 -21.29 -20.01 29.35
C VAL A 172 -22.08 -20.27 28.06
N THR A 173 -22.50 -21.51 27.82
CA THR A 173 -23.29 -21.88 26.63
C THR A 173 -24.59 -21.06 26.52
N GLY A 174 -25.28 -20.86 27.65
CA GLY A 174 -26.48 -20.04 27.70
C GLY A 174 -26.23 -18.58 27.33
N LEU A 175 -25.20 -17.97 27.92
CA LEU A 175 -24.81 -16.58 27.62
C LEU A 175 -24.47 -16.42 26.13
N LEU A 176 -23.69 -17.33 25.56
CA LEU A 176 -23.31 -17.31 24.15
C LEU A 176 -24.53 -17.41 23.22
N ARG A 177 -25.45 -18.36 23.50
CA ARG A 177 -26.68 -18.53 22.72
C ARG A 177 -27.62 -17.33 22.82
N MET A 178 -27.71 -16.68 23.98
CA MET A 178 -28.48 -15.44 24.11
C MET A 178 -27.89 -14.34 23.22
N ILE A 179 -26.57 -14.16 23.21
CA ILE A 179 -25.94 -13.15 22.35
C ILE A 179 -26.12 -13.49 20.85
N GLU A 180 -26.03 -14.76 20.48
CA GLU A 180 -26.29 -15.23 19.11
C GLU A 180 -27.74 -14.97 18.65
N ARG A 181 -28.73 -15.19 19.52
CA ARG A 181 -30.14 -14.84 19.27
C ARG A 181 -30.34 -13.34 19.10
N GLU A 182 -29.67 -12.54 19.92
CA GLU A 182 -29.68 -11.08 19.77
C GLU A 182 -29.10 -10.62 18.41
N ARG A 183 -28.01 -11.25 17.95
CA ARG A 183 -27.47 -11.01 16.58
C ARG A 183 -28.46 -11.39 15.48
N SER A 184 -29.32 -12.37 15.74
CA SER A 184 -30.37 -12.79 14.82
C SER A 184 -31.62 -11.90 14.87
N GLY A 185 -31.63 -10.86 15.71
CA GLY A 185 -32.72 -9.90 15.86
C GLY A 185 -33.78 -10.29 16.90
N GLU A 186 -33.55 -11.36 17.67
CA GLU A 186 -34.44 -11.73 18.77
C GLU A 186 -34.25 -10.82 19.98
N ALA A 187 -35.34 -10.52 20.69
CA ALA A 187 -35.27 -9.77 21.94
C ALA A 187 -34.71 -10.67 23.06
N VAL A 188 -33.71 -10.17 23.79
CA VAL A 188 -33.07 -10.89 24.89
C VAL A 188 -33.05 -10.06 26.17
N GLU A 189 -32.96 -10.75 27.32
CA GLU A 189 -32.88 -10.11 28.62
C GLU A 189 -31.45 -9.60 28.90
N ARG A 190 -31.19 -8.35 28.46
CA ARG A 190 -29.86 -7.71 28.59
C ARG A 190 -29.41 -7.51 30.04
N THR A 191 -30.34 -7.36 30.98
CA THR A 191 -30.05 -7.25 32.42
C THR A 191 -29.42 -8.52 32.98
N LEU A 192 -29.99 -9.68 32.63
CA LEU A 192 -29.49 -10.99 33.01
C LEU A 192 -28.07 -11.22 32.46
N LEU A 193 -27.83 -10.88 31.18
CA LEU A 193 -26.49 -10.93 30.57
C LEU A 193 -25.50 -10.06 31.35
N ASN A 194 -25.86 -8.80 31.63
CA ASN A 194 -24.99 -7.86 32.34
C ASN A 194 -24.63 -8.36 33.74
N HIS A 195 -25.61 -8.85 34.51
CA HIS A 195 -25.37 -9.35 35.86
C HIS A 195 -24.47 -10.58 35.88
N LEU A 196 -24.72 -11.56 35.00
CA LEU A 196 -23.90 -12.76 34.94
C LEU A 196 -22.49 -12.48 34.40
N LEU A 197 -22.31 -11.61 33.41
CA LEU A 197 -20.97 -11.25 32.94
C LEU A 197 -20.18 -10.46 34.00
N LYS A 198 -20.86 -9.61 34.79
CA LYS A 198 -20.26 -8.97 35.97
C LYS A 198 -19.90 -9.98 37.05
N MET A 199 -20.70 -11.04 37.26
CA MET A 199 -20.32 -12.14 38.14
C MET A 199 -19.01 -12.78 37.67
N PHE A 200 -18.88 -13.14 36.39
CA PHE A 200 -17.63 -13.72 35.85
C PHE A 200 -16.42 -12.79 36.02
N THR A 201 -16.65 -11.49 35.89
CA THR A 201 -15.63 -10.44 36.11
C THR A 201 -15.23 -10.37 37.58
N ALA A 202 -16.21 -10.33 38.51
CA ALA A 202 -15.99 -10.31 39.96
C ALA A 202 -15.27 -11.57 40.46
N LEU A 203 -15.53 -12.73 39.84
CA LEU A 203 -14.86 -14.00 40.15
C LEU A 203 -13.46 -14.11 39.50
N GLY A 204 -13.11 -13.21 38.58
CA GLY A 204 -11.84 -13.22 37.86
C GLY A 204 -11.67 -14.44 36.94
N ILE A 205 -12.77 -14.88 36.31
CA ILE A 205 -12.80 -16.00 35.34
C ILE A 205 -13.30 -15.58 33.96
N TYR A 206 -13.70 -14.32 33.77
CA TYR A 206 -14.26 -13.79 32.53
C TYR A 206 -13.40 -14.08 31.28
N LEU A 207 -12.10 -13.75 31.33
CA LEU A 207 -11.20 -13.90 30.17
C LEU A 207 -11.05 -15.37 29.73
N GLU A 208 -10.91 -16.29 30.70
CA GLU A 208 -10.63 -17.70 30.42
C GLU A 208 -11.90 -18.50 30.10
N SER A 209 -12.95 -18.35 30.91
CA SER A 209 -14.16 -19.16 30.79
C SER A 209 -15.19 -18.60 29.81
N PHE A 210 -15.21 -17.28 29.56
CA PHE A 210 -16.21 -16.65 28.69
C PHE A 210 -15.62 -15.98 27.45
N GLU A 211 -14.64 -15.08 27.58
CA GLU A 211 -14.17 -14.25 26.45
C GLU A 211 -13.58 -15.10 25.31
N LYS A 212 -12.75 -16.10 25.63
CA LYS A 212 -12.18 -17.00 24.63
C LYS A 212 -13.26 -17.75 23.83
N PRO A 213 -14.18 -18.53 24.46
CA PRO A 213 -15.31 -19.13 23.74
C PRO A 213 -16.19 -18.12 23.00
N PHE A 214 -16.40 -16.93 23.58
CA PHE A 214 -17.20 -15.88 22.96
C PHE A 214 -16.61 -15.38 21.65
N LEU A 215 -15.29 -15.13 21.60
CA LEU A 215 -14.60 -14.70 20.40
C LEU A 215 -14.56 -15.83 19.35
N GLU A 216 -14.40 -17.08 19.76
CA GLU A 216 -14.47 -18.25 18.87
C GLU A 216 -15.84 -18.40 18.22
N CYS A 217 -16.93 -18.43 19.01
CA CYS A 217 -18.30 -18.48 18.47
C CYS A 217 -18.63 -17.26 17.61
N THR A 218 -18.14 -16.07 17.98
CA THR A 218 -18.32 -14.86 17.16
C THR A 218 -17.58 -14.96 15.83
N SER A 219 -16.37 -15.50 15.82
CA SER A 219 -15.60 -15.75 14.60
C SER A 219 -16.32 -16.73 13.68
N GLU A 220 -16.87 -17.82 14.21
CA GLU A 220 -17.64 -18.80 13.44
C GLU A 220 -18.93 -18.20 12.86
N PHE A 221 -19.68 -17.46 13.69
CA PHE A 221 -20.91 -16.79 13.28
C PHE A 221 -20.66 -15.84 12.10
N TYR A 222 -19.69 -14.91 12.24
CA TYR A 222 -19.41 -13.94 11.19
C TYR A 222 -18.71 -14.53 9.97
N ALA A 223 -17.96 -15.63 10.11
CA ALA A 223 -17.44 -16.37 8.96
C ALA A 223 -18.56 -16.96 8.09
N ALA A 224 -19.60 -17.53 8.73
CA ALA A 224 -20.77 -18.06 8.04
C ALA A 224 -21.64 -16.94 7.43
N GLU A 225 -21.90 -15.88 8.19
CA GLU A 225 -22.69 -14.73 7.73
C GLU A 225 -22.01 -14.01 6.56
N GLY A 226 -20.70 -13.74 6.67
CA GLY A 226 -19.92 -13.09 5.61
C GLY A 226 -19.97 -13.87 4.29
N MET A 227 -19.78 -15.19 4.33
CA MET A 227 -19.88 -16.06 3.14
C MET A 227 -21.29 -16.07 2.54
N LYS A 228 -22.33 -16.18 3.37
CA LYS A 228 -23.72 -16.21 2.91
C LYS A 228 -24.11 -14.89 2.26
N PHE A 229 -23.83 -13.76 2.90
CA PHE A 229 -24.25 -12.45 2.42
C PHE A 229 -23.46 -12.00 1.20
N MET A 230 -22.17 -12.32 1.10
CA MET A 230 -21.35 -12.03 -0.09
C MET A 230 -21.79 -12.81 -1.35
N GLN A 231 -22.60 -13.86 -1.18
CA GLN A 231 -23.23 -14.60 -2.29
C GLN A 231 -24.63 -14.09 -2.63
N GLN A 232 -25.38 -13.59 -1.65
CA GLN A 232 -26.79 -13.20 -1.80
C GLN A 232 -26.99 -11.72 -2.14
N TYR A 233 -26.13 -10.85 -1.61
CA TYR A 233 -26.23 -9.40 -1.76
C TYR A 233 -25.23 -8.87 -2.78
N ASP A 234 -25.53 -7.68 -3.31
CA ASP A 234 -24.55 -6.90 -4.03
C ASP A 234 -23.54 -6.26 -3.05
N VAL A 235 -22.45 -5.73 -3.61
CA VAL A 235 -21.38 -5.12 -2.79
C VAL A 235 -21.85 -3.90 -2.00
N PRO A 236 -22.63 -2.94 -2.55
CA PRO A 236 -23.20 -1.84 -1.77
C PRO A 236 -23.95 -2.31 -0.51
N ASP A 237 -24.91 -3.23 -0.67
CA ASP A 237 -25.75 -3.70 0.42
C ASP A 237 -24.94 -4.53 1.42
N TYR A 238 -23.98 -5.32 0.94
CA TYR A 238 -23.06 -6.05 1.80
C TYR A 238 -22.24 -5.11 2.69
N LEU A 239 -21.61 -4.07 2.12
CA LEU A 239 -20.80 -3.12 2.89
C LEU A 239 -21.65 -2.35 3.91
N LYS A 240 -22.88 -2.01 3.56
CA LYS A 240 -23.84 -1.40 4.49
C LYS A 240 -24.20 -2.36 5.63
N HIS A 241 -24.42 -3.64 5.33
CA HIS A 241 -24.65 -4.66 6.35
C HIS A 241 -23.46 -4.79 7.31
N VAL A 242 -22.23 -4.79 6.79
CA VAL A 242 -21.03 -4.85 7.63
C VAL A 242 -20.93 -3.64 8.55
N GLU A 243 -21.17 -2.43 8.03
CA GLU A 243 -21.19 -1.20 8.83
C GLU A 243 -22.20 -1.30 10.00
N ILE A 244 -23.40 -1.81 9.74
CA ILE A 244 -24.44 -2.05 10.76
C ILE A 244 -23.94 -3.06 11.80
N ARG A 245 -23.39 -4.21 11.38
CA ARG A 245 -22.88 -5.24 12.31
C ARG A 245 -21.78 -4.71 13.22
N LEU A 246 -20.83 -3.93 12.68
CA LEU A 246 -19.77 -3.32 13.47
C LEU A 246 -20.32 -2.31 14.49
N HIS A 247 -21.36 -1.56 14.13
CA HIS A 247 -22.04 -0.67 15.06
C HIS A 247 -22.78 -1.44 16.17
N GLU A 248 -23.52 -2.50 15.81
CA GLU A 248 -24.20 -3.35 16.79
C GLU A 248 -23.22 -3.98 17.79
N GLU A 249 -22.08 -4.53 17.32
CA GLU A 249 -21.06 -5.07 18.24
C GLU A 249 -20.45 -3.99 19.14
N HIS A 250 -20.28 -2.78 18.61
CA HIS A 250 -19.82 -1.66 19.42
C HIS A 250 -20.81 -1.33 20.55
N GLU A 251 -22.11 -1.30 20.26
CA GLU A 251 -23.16 -1.06 21.25
C GLU A 251 -23.25 -2.21 22.26
N ARG A 252 -23.14 -3.48 21.84
CA ARG A 252 -23.10 -4.64 22.76
C ARG A 252 -21.96 -4.51 23.77
N CYS A 253 -20.79 -4.03 23.35
CA CYS A 253 -19.68 -3.76 24.25
C CYS A 253 -19.99 -2.70 25.31
N LEU A 254 -20.81 -1.70 24.98
CA LEU A 254 -21.19 -0.64 25.93
C LEU A 254 -22.28 -1.11 26.90
N LEU A 255 -23.16 -2.02 26.47
CA LEU A 255 -24.32 -2.42 27.25
C LEU A 255 -24.01 -3.47 28.33
N TYR A 256 -23.26 -4.52 27.99
CA TYR A 256 -23.09 -5.66 28.92
C TYR A 256 -21.74 -6.41 28.88
N LEU A 257 -20.87 -6.20 27.90
CA LEU A 257 -19.55 -6.85 27.88
C LEU A 257 -18.51 -6.06 28.69
N ASP A 258 -17.41 -6.72 29.06
CA ASP A 258 -16.28 -6.04 29.65
C ASP A 258 -15.56 -5.14 28.62
N ALA A 259 -14.99 -4.03 29.10
CA ALA A 259 -14.26 -3.08 28.26
C ALA A 259 -13.04 -3.72 27.57
N SER A 260 -12.43 -4.76 28.15
CA SER A 260 -11.32 -5.51 27.56
C SER A 260 -11.71 -6.17 26.24
N THR A 261 -12.95 -6.64 26.13
CA THR A 261 -13.47 -7.42 24.99
C THR A 261 -13.71 -6.57 23.75
N ARG A 262 -13.84 -5.25 23.89
CA ARG A 262 -14.19 -4.36 22.77
C ARG A 262 -13.21 -4.47 21.60
N LYS A 263 -11.91 -4.39 21.87
CA LYS A 263 -10.90 -4.39 20.79
C LYS A 263 -10.79 -5.77 20.12
N PRO A 264 -10.69 -6.90 20.85
CA PRO A 264 -10.71 -8.24 20.25
C PRO A 264 -11.99 -8.54 19.46
N LEU A 265 -13.16 -8.13 19.96
CA LEU A 265 -14.45 -8.39 19.32
C LEU A 265 -14.58 -7.68 17.98
N ILE A 266 -14.31 -6.38 17.94
CA ILE A 266 -14.37 -5.59 16.71
C ILE A 266 -13.35 -6.10 15.69
N ALA A 267 -12.13 -6.41 16.12
CA ALA A 267 -11.12 -6.98 15.22
C ALA A 267 -11.54 -8.35 14.65
N THR A 268 -12.24 -9.18 15.44
CA THR A 268 -12.77 -10.48 14.98
C THR A 268 -13.86 -10.28 13.93
N ALA A 269 -14.79 -9.35 14.15
CA ALA A 269 -15.83 -9.02 13.17
C ALA A 269 -15.24 -8.43 11.88
N GLU A 270 -14.30 -7.48 11.99
CA GLU A 270 -13.61 -6.88 10.84
C GLU A 270 -12.84 -7.93 10.03
N LYS A 271 -12.17 -8.86 10.69
CA LYS A 271 -11.45 -9.95 10.02
C LYS A 271 -12.38 -10.86 9.22
N GLN A 272 -13.49 -11.29 9.82
CA GLN A 272 -14.39 -12.26 9.18
C GLN A 272 -15.30 -11.61 8.13
N LEU A 273 -15.79 -10.39 8.36
CA LEU A 273 -16.71 -9.70 7.44
C LEU A 273 -16.00 -8.87 6.38
N LEU A 274 -14.79 -8.37 6.60
CA LEU A 274 -14.08 -7.52 5.63
C LEU A 274 -12.81 -8.19 5.11
N GLU A 275 -11.83 -8.44 5.99
CA GLU A 275 -10.46 -8.79 5.59
C GLU A 275 -10.43 -10.02 4.67
N ARG A 276 -11.18 -11.07 5.03
CA ARG A 276 -11.28 -12.31 4.25
C ARG A 276 -11.93 -12.13 2.88
N HIS A 277 -12.77 -11.10 2.72
CA HIS A 277 -13.60 -10.88 1.53
C HIS A 277 -13.12 -9.75 0.63
N ILE A 278 -12.06 -9.01 1.00
CA ILE A 278 -11.50 -7.90 0.22
C ILE A 278 -11.36 -8.23 -1.29
N PRO A 279 -10.74 -9.35 -1.71
CA PRO A 279 -10.59 -9.65 -3.13
C PRO A 279 -11.95 -9.79 -3.83
N ALA A 280 -12.89 -10.51 -3.22
CA ALA A 280 -14.22 -10.73 -3.79
C ALA A 280 -15.06 -9.45 -3.87
N ILE A 281 -14.92 -8.56 -2.88
CA ILE A 281 -15.58 -7.24 -2.85
C ILE A 281 -15.06 -6.38 -4.00
N LEU A 282 -13.73 -6.31 -4.18
CA LEU A 282 -13.11 -5.51 -5.24
C LEU A 282 -13.43 -6.07 -6.64
N ASP A 283 -13.27 -7.39 -6.83
CA ASP A 283 -13.44 -8.03 -8.14
C ASP A 283 -14.90 -7.93 -8.65
N LYS A 284 -15.88 -8.06 -7.75
CA LYS A 284 -17.31 -8.04 -8.13
C LYS A 284 -17.92 -6.64 -8.15
N GLY A 285 -17.51 -5.77 -7.23
CA GLY A 285 -18.25 -4.54 -6.95
C GLY A 285 -17.56 -3.26 -7.38
N PHE A 286 -16.23 -3.20 -7.34
CA PHE A 286 -15.52 -1.92 -7.46
C PHE A 286 -15.76 -1.24 -8.81
N THR A 287 -15.68 -1.99 -9.91
CA THR A 287 -15.95 -1.46 -11.26
C THR A 287 -17.38 -0.90 -11.37
N THR A 288 -18.37 -1.66 -10.89
CA THR A 288 -19.79 -1.25 -10.92
C THR A 288 -20.04 0.02 -10.10
N LEU A 289 -19.39 0.17 -8.95
CA LEU A 289 -19.50 1.35 -8.12
C LEU A 289 -18.91 2.60 -8.79
N MET A 290 -17.74 2.45 -9.43
CA MET A 290 -17.07 3.53 -10.15
C MET A 290 -17.89 3.96 -11.38
N ASP A 291 -18.33 3.01 -12.20
CA ASP A 291 -19.14 3.31 -13.40
C ASP A 291 -20.49 3.94 -13.02
N GLY A 292 -21.11 3.46 -11.94
CA GLY A 292 -22.38 3.97 -11.43
C GLY A 292 -22.28 5.28 -10.64
N HIS A 293 -21.08 5.86 -10.48
CA HIS A 293 -20.85 7.09 -9.71
C HIS A 293 -21.46 7.04 -8.29
N ARG A 294 -21.37 5.87 -7.63
CA ARG A 294 -21.98 5.61 -6.31
C ARG A 294 -21.08 6.16 -5.19
N ILE A 295 -21.04 7.48 -5.05
CA ILE A 295 -20.12 8.20 -4.14
C ILE A 295 -20.23 7.74 -2.68
N GLU A 296 -21.44 7.61 -2.15
CA GLU A 296 -21.67 7.19 -0.75
C GLU A 296 -21.15 5.77 -0.48
N ASP A 297 -21.36 4.85 -1.42
CA ASP A 297 -20.92 3.47 -1.28
C ASP A 297 -19.39 3.34 -1.42
N LEU A 298 -18.78 4.15 -2.29
CA LEU A 298 -17.32 4.26 -2.40
C LEU A 298 -16.70 4.86 -1.13
N GLN A 299 -17.36 5.84 -0.51
CA GLN A 299 -16.94 6.42 0.77
C GLN A 299 -17.02 5.39 1.90
N ARG A 300 -18.11 4.59 1.95
CA ARG A 300 -18.24 3.47 2.88
C ARG A 300 -17.16 2.43 2.67
N MET A 301 -16.90 2.05 1.41
CA MET A 301 -15.82 1.12 1.05
C MET A 301 -14.47 1.63 1.55
N TYR A 302 -14.13 2.90 1.27
CA TYR A 302 -12.88 3.51 1.73
C TYR A 302 -12.74 3.49 3.26
N SER A 303 -13.80 3.88 3.97
CA SER A 303 -13.81 3.93 5.44
C SER A 303 -13.64 2.54 6.06
N LEU A 304 -14.33 1.52 5.52
CA LEU A 304 -14.21 0.13 5.98
C LEU A 304 -12.84 -0.47 5.64
N PHE A 305 -12.31 -0.21 4.46
CA PHE A 305 -10.99 -0.73 4.06
C PHE A 305 -9.85 -0.07 4.84
N SER A 306 -10.03 1.18 5.28
CA SER A 306 -9.07 1.85 6.17
C SER A 306 -8.95 1.16 7.53
N ARG A 307 -10.03 0.53 8.04
CA ARG A 307 -10.01 -0.17 9.33
C ARG A 307 -9.16 -1.44 9.30
N VAL A 308 -9.15 -2.14 8.16
CA VAL A 308 -8.42 -3.40 7.96
C VAL A 308 -7.10 -3.23 7.19
N ASN A 309 -6.57 -2.00 7.10
CA ASN A 309 -5.33 -1.68 6.38
C ASN A 309 -5.31 -2.16 4.92
N ALA A 310 -6.46 -2.17 4.24
CA ALA A 310 -6.63 -2.69 2.88
C ALA A 310 -6.59 -1.61 1.79
N LEU A 311 -6.14 -0.39 2.13
CA LEU A 311 -6.09 0.74 1.19
C LEU A 311 -5.14 0.48 0.01
N GLU A 312 -4.09 -0.34 0.17
CA GLU A 312 -3.23 -0.74 -0.94
C GLU A 312 -3.97 -1.56 -1.99
N SER A 313 -4.81 -2.51 -1.56
CA SER A 313 -5.65 -3.32 -2.46
C SER A 313 -6.66 -2.45 -3.21
N LEU A 314 -7.25 -1.46 -2.51
CA LEU A 314 -8.17 -0.50 -3.12
C LEU A 314 -7.45 0.41 -4.15
N LYS A 315 -6.23 0.88 -3.86
CA LYS A 315 -5.41 1.63 -4.83
C LYS A 315 -5.08 0.79 -6.06
N HIS A 316 -4.73 -0.49 -5.88
CA HIS A 316 -4.48 -1.38 -6.99
C HIS A 316 -5.73 -1.56 -7.87
N ALA A 317 -6.90 -1.76 -7.25
CA ALA A 317 -8.18 -1.82 -7.97
C ALA A 317 -8.48 -0.53 -8.73
N LEU A 318 -8.25 0.64 -8.12
CA LEU A 318 -8.40 1.94 -8.76
C LEU A 318 -7.47 2.11 -9.97
N SER A 319 -6.17 1.82 -9.82
CA SER A 319 -5.21 1.87 -10.93
C SER A 319 -5.61 0.93 -12.07
N SER A 320 -6.01 -0.30 -11.74
CA SER A 320 -6.48 -1.29 -12.71
C SER A 320 -7.72 -0.82 -13.46
N TYR A 321 -8.71 -0.29 -12.74
CA TYR A 321 -9.93 0.29 -13.31
C TYR A 321 -9.60 1.45 -14.27
N ILE A 322 -8.80 2.43 -13.82
CA ILE A 322 -8.42 3.59 -14.63
C ILE A 322 -7.71 3.15 -15.92
N ARG A 323 -6.76 2.21 -15.81
CA ARG A 323 -6.03 1.68 -16.96
C ARG A 323 -6.96 0.97 -17.93
N LYS A 324 -7.86 0.12 -17.46
CA LYS A 324 -8.78 -0.65 -18.30
C LYS A 324 -9.80 0.24 -19.00
N THR A 325 -10.49 1.10 -18.24
CA THR A 325 -11.50 2.02 -18.78
C THR A 325 -10.86 3.06 -19.70
N GLY A 326 -9.74 3.65 -19.29
CA GLY A 326 -9.01 4.61 -20.10
C GLY A 326 -8.42 4.02 -21.39
N GLN A 327 -7.98 2.75 -21.37
CA GLN A 327 -7.55 2.05 -22.59
C GLN A 327 -8.70 1.90 -23.60
N GLY A 328 -9.92 1.60 -23.12
CA GLY A 328 -11.10 1.53 -23.97
C GLY A 328 -11.41 2.86 -24.67
N ILE A 329 -11.19 3.99 -23.99
CA ILE A 329 -11.38 5.33 -24.57
C ILE A 329 -10.27 5.66 -25.58
N VAL A 330 -9.01 5.31 -25.27
CA VAL A 330 -7.82 5.71 -26.05
C VAL A 330 -7.60 4.86 -27.30
N MET A 331 -8.07 3.61 -27.31
CA MET A 331 -7.85 2.65 -28.40
C MET A 331 -9.03 2.54 -29.37
N ASP A 332 -10.11 3.31 -29.17
CA ASP A 332 -11.27 3.32 -30.05
C ASP A 332 -11.03 4.24 -31.26
N ASP A 333 -10.47 3.66 -32.34
CA ASP A 333 -10.14 4.34 -33.61
C ASP A 333 -11.38 5.04 -34.24
N GLU A 334 -12.62 4.60 -33.94
CA GLU A 334 -13.84 5.18 -34.50
C GLU A 334 -14.28 6.47 -33.79
N LYS A 335 -13.91 6.62 -32.51
CA LYS A 335 -14.27 7.77 -31.65
C LYS A 335 -13.11 8.73 -31.40
N ASP A 336 -12.11 8.72 -32.27
CA ASP A 336 -10.87 9.49 -32.12
C ASP A 336 -11.10 11.01 -31.99
N LYS A 337 -12.20 11.52 -32.58
CA LYS A 337 -12.64 12.93 -32.45
C LYS A 337 -13.15 13.28 -31.05
N ASP A 338 -13.79 12.33 -30.38
CA ASP A 338 -14.40 12.49 -29.05
C ASP A 338 -13.47 12.02 -27.92
N MET A 339 -12.30 11.49 -28.26
CA MET A 339 -11.35 10.93 -27.32
C MET A 339 -10.86 11.96 -26.28
N VAL A 340 -10.47 13.17 -26.70
CA VAL A 340 -9.98 14.20 -25.77
C VAL A 340 -11.09 14.67 -24.81
N PRO A 341 -12.30 15.04 -25.30
CA PRO A 341 -13.45 15.31 -24.42
C PRO A 341 -13.74 14.18 -23.44
N SER A 342 -13.79 12.93 -23.92
CA SER A 342 -14.10 11.75 -23.10
C SER A 342 -13.05 11.51 -22.01
N LEU A 343 -11.76 11.74 -22.30
CA LEU A 343 -10.69 11.64 -21.30
C LEU A 343 -10.76 12.75 -20.25
N LEU A 344 -11.15 13.97 -20.63
CA LEU A 344 -11.33 15.07 -19.69
C LEU A 344 -12.53 14.84 -18.77
N GLU A 345 -13.65 14.35 -19.31
CA GLU A 345 -14.83 13.95 -18.53
C GLU A 345 -14.49 12.80 -17.57
N PHE A 346 -13.78 11.79 -18.07
CA PHE A 346 -13.33 10.68 -17.23
C PHE A 346 -12.40 11.14 -16.10
N LYS A 347 -11.46 12.05 -16.39
CA LYS A 347 -10.59 12.64 -15.38
C LYS A 347 -11.37 13.45 -14.35
N ALA A 348 -12.33 14.25 -14.78
CA ALA A 348 -13.18 15.04 -13.90
C ALA A 348 -14.01 14.14 -12.96
N SER A 349 -14.60 13.05 -13.49
CA SER A 349 -15.31 12.06 -12.68
C SER A 349 -14.42 11.44 -11.59
N LEU A 350 -13.19 11.05 -11.97
CA LEU A 350 -12.23 10.49 -11.00
C LEU A 350 -11.78 11.50 -9.94
N ASP A 351 -11.66 12.78 -10.30
CA ASP A 351 -11.35 13.84 -9.34
C ASP A 351 -12.49 14.03 -8.35
N THR A 352 -13.75 14.04 -8.81
CA THR A 352 -14.92 14.10 -7.92
C THR A 352 -14.95 12.91 -6.95
N ILE A 353 -14.74 11.68 -7.45
CA ILE A 353 -14.69 10.48 -6.61
C ILE A 353 -13.54 10.56 -5.59
N TRP A 354 -12.36 11.03 -6.02
CA TRP A 354 -11.22 11.20 -5.12
C TRP A 354 -11.50 12.23 -4.01
N GLU A 355 -12.14 13.34 -4.35
CA GLU A 355 -12.48 14.39 -3.39
C GLU A 355 -13.56 13.97 -2.41
N GLU A 356 -14.64 13.35 -2.90
CA GLU A 356 -15.83 13.05 -2.10
C GLU A 356 -15.77 11.68 -1.41
N SER A 357 -15.26 10.64 -2.08
CA SER A 357 -15.23 9.28 -1.52
C SER A 357 -13.92 8.93 -0.82
N PHE A 358 -12.77 9.42 -1.30
CA PHE A 358 -11.45 9.05 -0.77
C PHE A 358 -10.82 10.10 0.14
N SER A 359 -11.62 11.03 0.67
CA SER A 359 -11.20 12.03 1.67
C SER A 359 -9.96 12.83 1.26
N LYS A 360 -9.78 13.11 -0.05
CA LYS A 360 -8.61 13.83 -0.60
C LYS A 360 -7.26 13.18 -0.25
N ASN A 361 -7.22 11.87 -0.09
CA ASN A 361 -6.00 11.14 0.23
C ASN A 361 -4.96 11.30 -0.89
N GLU A 362 -3.77 11.83 -0.58
CA GLU A 362 -2.72 12.11 -1.56
C GLU A 362 -2.22 10.84 -2.29
N ALA A 363 -2.19 9.68 -1.61
CA ALA A 363 -1.74 8.44 -2.23
C ALA A 363 -2.67 8.00 -3.38
N PHE A 364 -3.98 8.23 -3.23
CA PHE A 364 -4.96 7.98 -4.29
C PHE A 364 -4.81 8.99 -5.43
N SER A 365 -4.53 10.27 -5.12
CA SER A 365 -4.23 11.30 -6.14
C SER A 365 -3.02 10.90 -6.99
N ASN A 366 -1.94 10.44 -6.36
CA ASN A 366 -0.74 9.98 -7.07
C ASN A 366 -1.04 8.75 -7.93
N THR A 367 -1.83 7.80 -7.41
CA THR A 367 -2.26 6.62 -8.18
C THR A 367 -3.04 7.00 -9.44
N ILE A 368 -3.95 7.99 -9.35
CA ILE A 368 -4.69 8.51 -10.51
C ILE A 368 -3.72 9.15 -11.50
N LYS A 369 -2.79 10.01 -11.04
CA LYS A 369 -1.79 10.66 -11.90
C LYS A 369 -0.93 9.65 -12.66
N ASP A 370 -0.38 8.67 -11.97
CA ASP A 370 0.49 7.64 -12.55
C ASP A 370 -0.26 6.78 -13.58
N ALA A 371 -1.52 6.42 -13.28
CA ALA A 371 -2.36 5.67 -14.21
C ALA A 371 -2.70 6.48 -15.47
N PHE A 372 -2.96 7.79 -15.34
CA PHE A 372 -3.20 8.68 -16.49
C PHE A 372 -1.95 8.91 -17.33
N GLU A 373 -0.79 9.10 -16.71
CA GLU A 373 0.48 9.23 -17.43
C GLU A 373 0.75 7.97 -18.28
N TYR A 374 0.51 6.79 -17.71
CA TYR A 374 0.60 5.53 -18.45
C TYR A 374 -0.34 5.50 -19.67
N LEU A 375 -1.60 5.92 -19.53
CA LEU A 375 -2.57 5.95 -20.64
C LEU A 375 -2.13 6.86 -21.79
N ILE A 376 -1.64 8.06 -21.47
CA ILE A 376 -1.17 9.04 -22.46
C ILE A 376 0.03 8.46 -23.25
N ASN A 377 0.96 7.82 -22.55
CA ASN A 377 2.14 7.22 -23.15
C ASN A 377 1.83 5.97 -23.99
N LEU A 378 0.81 5.20 -23.60
CA LEU A 378 0.38 3.98 -24.30
C LEU A 378 -0.05 4.28 -25.75
N ARG A 379 -0.73 5.42 -25.96
CA ARG A 379 -1.23 5.83 -27.28
C ARG A 379 -0.08 6.07 -28.27
N GLN A 380 1.01 6.72 -27.84
CA GLN A 380 2.15 6.98 -28.72
C GLN A 380 2.79 5.69 -29.23
N VAL A 381 2.94 4.67 -28.39
CA VAL A 381 3.57 3.40 -28.83
C VAL A 381 2.59 2.56 -29.67
N SER A 382 1.31 2.55 -29.30
CA SER A 382 0.27 1.75 -29.98
C SER A 382 -0.09 2.31 -31.36
N ILE A 383 -0.23 3.63 -31.51
CA ILE A 383 -0.49 4.28 -32.81
C ILE A 383 0.60 3.90 -33.82
N PHE A 384 1.87 3.92 -33.43
CA PHE A 384 2.96 3.62 -34.35
C PHE A 384 3.05 2.13 -34.72
N LYS A 385 2.76 1.21 -33.78
CA LYS A 385 2.65 -0.24 -34.09
C LYS A 385 1.44 -0.55 -34.97
N SER A 386 0.29 0.08 -34.71
CA SER A 386 -0.93 0.00 -35.54
C SER A 386 -0.70 0.57 -36.94
N MET A 387 -0.03 1.72 -37.05
CA MET A 387 0.35 2.33 -38.32
C MET A 387 1.23 1.40 -39.16
N ILE A 388 2.24 0.75 -38.56
CA ILE A 388 3.11 -0.21 -39.27
C ILE A 388 2.32 -1.45 -39.69
N SER A 389 1.40 -1.94 -38.86
CA SER A 389 0.52 -3.05 -39.21
C SER A 389 -0.41 -2.70 -40.38
N LYS A 390 -1.02 -1.51 -40.38
CA LYS A 390 -1.83 -1.00 -41.50
C LYS A 390 -0.98 -0.83 -42.77
N LEU A 391 0.23 -0.25 -42.66
CA LEU A 391 1.19 -0.15 -43.77
C LEU A 391 1.64 -1.53 -44.29
N LYS A 392 1.73 -2.54 -43.44
CA LYS A 392 2.08 -3.91 -43.84
C LYS A 392 0.96 -4.54 -44.65
N THR A 393 -0.29 -4.33 -44.24
CA THR A 393 -1.49 -4.81 -44.94
C THR A 393 -1.63 -4.16 -46.31
N GLU A 394 -1.47 -2.84 -46.39
CA GLU A 394 -1.67 -2.07 -47.63
C GLU A 394 -0.45 -2.15 -48.58
N CYS A 395 0.76 -2.00 -48.05
CA CYS A 395 1.99 -1.88 -48.84
C CYS A 395 2.80 -3.18 -48.94
N GLY A 396 2.48 -4.19 -48.12
CA GLY A 396 3.14 -5.51 -48.11
C GLY A 396 4.33 -5.59 -47.15
N SER A 397 4.64 -6.81 -46.69
CA SER A 397 5.66 -7.08 -45.66
C SER A 397 7.08 -6.67 -46.03
N GLN A 398 7.41 -6.60 -47.32
CA GLN A 398 8.73 -6.14 -47.78
C GLN A 398 8.91 -4.62 -47.59
N PHE A 399 7.82 -3.84 -47.65
CA PHE A 399 7.84 -2.40 -47.46
C PHE A 399 8.10 -2.03 -46.00
N THR A 400 7.48 -2.73 -45.06
CA THR A 400 7.63 -2.48 -43.61
C THR A 400 8.85 -3.14 -42.99
N ASN A 401 9.57 -4.02 -43.70
CA ASN A 401 10.66 -4.82 -43.15
C ASN A 401 11.77 -3.99 -42.47
N LYS A 402 12.17 -2.85 -43.06
CA LYS A 402 13.17 -1.96 -42.45
C LYS A 402 12.63 -1.34 -41.15
N LEU A 403 11.39 -0.86 -41.16
CA LEU A 403 10.74 -0.28 -39.97
C LEU A 403 10.58 -1.33 -38.86
N GLU A 404 10.11 -2.53 -39.18
CA GLU A 404 10.01 -3.65 -38.24
C GLU A 404 11.38 -4.04 -37.68
N GLY A 405 12.43 -4.02 -38.52
CA GLY A 405 13.82 -4.24 -38.11
C GLY A 405 14.32 -3.19 -37.11
N MET A 406 14.00 -1.91 -37.32
CA MET A 406 14.34 -0.84 -36.37
C MET A 406 13.72 -1.09 -34.99
N PHE A 407 12.47 -1.55 -34.92
CA PHE A 407 11.82 -1.87 -33.65
C PHE A 407 12.48 -3.07 -32.95
N LYS A 408 12.80 -4.12 -33.71
CA LYS A 408 13.53 -5.28 -33.17
C LYS A 408 14.88 -4.86 -32.59
N ASP A 409 15.61 -3.97 -33.25
CA ASP A 409 16.88 -3.45 -32.71
C ASP A 409 16.69 -2.72 -31.37
N ILE A 410 15.62 -1.94 -31.21
CA ILE A 410 15.32 -1.24 -29.94
C ILE A 410 14.97 -2.24 -28.83
N GLU A 411 14.16 -3.26 -29.12
CA GLU A 411 13.79 -4.30 -28.15
C GLU A 411 15.01 -5.14 -27.76
N LEU A 412 15.81 -5.61 -28.73
CA LEU A 412 17.06 -6.33 -28.49
C LEU A 412 18.07 -5.50 -27.71
N SER A 413 18.14 -4.19 -27.95
CA SER A 413 19.02 -3.30 -27.21
C SER A 413 18.68 -3.25 -25.71
N LYS A 414 17.42 -3.40 -25.32
CA LYS A 414 17.03 -3.48 -23.90
C LYS A 414 17.61 -4.73 -23.24
N GLU A 415 17.44 -5.89 -23.89
CA GLU A 415 18.00 -7.16 -23.41
C GLU A 415 19.54 -7.12 -23.34
N ILE A 416 20.19 -6.50 -24.33
CA ILE A 416 21.65 -6.33 -24.34
C ILE A 416 22.10 -5.44 -23.17
N ASN A 417 21.38 -4.36 -22.87
CA ASN A 417 21.71 -3.47 -21.74
C ASN A 417 21.54 -4.19 -20.39
N GLU A 418 20.50 -4.99 -20.21
CA GLU A 418 20.31 -5.79 -19.01
C GLU A 418 21.44 -6.82 -18.85
N SER A 419 21.79 -7.52 -19.94
CA SER A 419 22.91 -8.45 -19.98
C SER A 419 24.25 -7.76 -19.69
N PHE A 420 24.45 -6.54 -20.16
CA PHE A 420 25.65 -5.74 -19.89
C PHE A 420 25.71 -5.35 -18.41
N LYS A 421 24.64 -4.81 -17.83
CA LYS A 421 24.56 -4.43 -16.41
C LYS A 421 24.87 -5.62 -15.48
N GLN A 422 24.51 -6.84 -15.89
CA GLN A 422 24.77 -8.05 -15.12
C GLN A 422 26.17 -8.64 -15.35
N SER A 423 26.91 -8.22 -16.39
CA SER A 423 28.20 -8.79 -16.78
C SER A 423 29.33 -8.50 -15.78
N SER A 424 30.35 -9.37 -15.74
CA SER A 424 31.53 -9.17 -14.88
C SER A 424 32.34 -7.93 -15.32
N GLN A 425 32.39 -7.64 -16.62
CA GLN A 425 33.04 -6.45 -17.17
C GLN A 425 32.42 -5.17 -16.61
N ALA A 426 31.08 -5.08 -16.57
CA ALA A 426 30.40 -3.92 -16.02
C ALA A 426 30.63 -3.78 -14.51
N ARG A 427 30.62 -4.88 -13.75
CA ARG A 427 30.78 -4.84 -12.28
C ARG A 427 32.21 -4.53 -11.82
N THR A 428 33.22 -4.84 -12.62
CA THR A 428 34.63 -4.76 -12.20
C THR A 428 35.40 -3.62 -12.85
N LYS A 429 35.07 -3.25 -14.10
CA LYS A 429 35.83 -2.25 -14.88
C LYS A 429 35.15 -0.88 -14.95
N LEU A 430 33.84 -0.77 -14.68
CA LEU A 430 33.16 0.53 -14.78
C LEU A 430 33.43 1.41 -13.56
N PRO A 431 33.76 2.69 -13.78
CA PRO A 431 33.73 3.71 -12.73
C PRO A 431 32.34 3.78 -12.07
N SER A 432 32.29 4.23 -10.82
CA SER A 432 31.01 4.48 -10.13
C SER A 432 30.49 5.89 -10.48
N GLY A 433 29.18 6.04 -10.65
CA GLY A 433 28.52 7.35 -10.74
C GLY A 433 27.86 7.73 -12.07
N ILE A 434 28.10 6.99 -13.16
CA ILE A 434 27.42 7.22 -14.46
C ILE A 434 26.58 5.99 -14.83
N GLU A 435 25.30 6.21 -15.12
CA GLU A 435 24.42 5.20 -15.71
C GLU A 435 24.46 5.31 -17.25
N MET A 436 24.80 4.21 -17.93
CA MET A 436 24.84 4.13 -19.39
C MET A 436 23.80 3.15 -19.93
N SER A 437 23.12 3.54 -21.01
CA SER A 437 22.26 2.68 -21.82
C SER A 437 22.62 2.85 -23.30
N VAL A 438 22.89 1.75 -23.98
CA VAL A 438 23.36 1.73 -25.38
C VAL A 438 22.31 1.11 -26.29
N HIS A 439 22.00 1.77 -27.40
CA HIS A 439 21.14 1.22 -28.44
C HIS A 439 22.01 0.75 -29.61
N VAL A 440 22.01 -0.56 -29.88
CA VAL A 440 22.79 -1.16 -30.97
C VAL A 440 21.89 -1.29 -32.19
N LEU A 441 22.21 -0.53 -33.24
CA LEU A 441 21.37 -0.36 -34.42
C LEU A 441 21.97 -1.06 -35.65
N THR A 442 21.16 -1.80 -36.40
CA THR A 442 21.60 -2.52 -37.60
C THR A 442 21.62 -1.57 -38.81
N THR A 443 22.80 -1.33 -39.40
CA THR A 443 22.98 -0.36 -40.51
C THR A 443 22.07 -0.59 -41.72
N GLY A 444 21.60 -1.82 -41.96
CA GLY A 444 20.69 -2.13 -43.07
C GLY A 444 19.22 -1.72 -42.86
N TYR A 445 18.81 -1.44 -41.61
CA TYR A 445 17.44 -1.04 -41.28
C TYR A 445 17.30 0.46 -41.02
N TRP A 446 18.34 1.09 -40.49
CA TRP A 446 18.33 2.50 -40.11
C TRP A 446 18.85 3.41 -41.24
N PRO A 447 18.45 4.69 -41.26
CA PRO A 447 19.06 5.68 -42.15
C PRO A 447 20.59 5.74 -41.97
N THR A 448 21.28 6.11 -43.04
CA THR A 448 22.74 6.31 -42.97
C THR A 448 23.04 7.65 -42.31
N TYR A 449 23.71 7.61 -41.16
CA TYR A 449 24.17 8.80 -40.44
C TYR A 449 25.67 9.02 -40.71
N PRO A 450 26.10 10.23 -41.08
CA PRO A 450 27.51 10.53 -41.23
C PRO A 450 28.20 10.49 -39.87
N PRO A 451 29.35 9.81 -39.73
CA PRO A 451 30.12 9.83 -38.50
C PRO A 451 30.64 11.24 -38.25
N MET A 452 30.53 11.71 -37.00
CA MET A 452 31.08 12.98 -36.55
C MET A 452 32.10 12.71 -35.45
N ASP A 453 33.34 13.10 -35.74
CA ASP A 453 34.44 12.99 -34.79
C ASP A 453 34.31 14.08 -33.74
N VAL A 454 34.28 13.67 -32.46
CA VAL A 454 34.17 14.57 -31.31
C VAL A 454 35.10 14.06 -30.22
N ARG A 455 35.78 14.99 -29.54
CA ARG A 455 36.61 14.71 -28.37
C ARG A 455 35.71 14.54 -27.16
N LEU A 456 35.45 13.29 -26.79
CA LEU A 456 34.65 12.97 -25.61
C LEU A 456 35.48 13.08 -24.32
N PRO A 457 34.87 13.46 -23.18
CA PRO A 457 35.48 13.32 -21.86
C PRO A 457 36.02 11.91 -21.63
N ARG A 458 37.11 11.81 -20.87
CA ARG A 458 37.82 10.55 -20.62
C ARG A 458 36.90 9.49 -20.04
N GLU A 459 36.01 9.90 -19.14
CA GLU A 459 35.04 9.05 -18.49
C GLU A 459 34.15 8.37 -19.54
N LEU A 460 33.58 9.11 -20.49
CA LEU A 460 32.71 8.54 -21.52
C LEU A 460 33.44 7.56 -22.45
N ASN A 461 34.70 7.84 -22.79
CA ASN A 461 35.51 6.93 -23.61
C ASN A 461 35.69 5.57 -22.91
N VAL A 462 35.96 5.57 -21.59
CA VAL A 462 36.11 4.34 -20.81
C VAL A 462 34.84 3.48 -20.86
N TYR A 463 33.67 4.11 -20.72
CA TYR A 463 32.39 3.40 -20.81
C TYR A 463 32.14 2.82 -22.22
N GLN A 464 32.45 3.59 -23.27
CA GLN A 464 32.33 3.14 -24.66
C GLN A 464 33.23 1.93 -24.94
N ASP A 465 34.48 1.95 -24.47
CA ASP A 465 35.44 0.88 -24.68
C ASP A 465 35.04 -0.41 -23.94
N ILE A 466 34.61 -0.30 -22.69
CA ILE A 466 34.16 -1.46 -21.89
C ILE A 466 32.92 -2.09 -22.51
N PHE A 467 31.95 -1.28 -22.97
CA PHE A 467 30.78 -1.82 -23.66
C PHE A 467 31.16 -2.49 -24.99
N LYS A 468 32.07 -1.89 -25.75
CA LYS A 468 32.57 -2.47 -27.00
C LYS A 468 33.26 -3.82 -26.78
N GLU A 469 34.11 -3.93 -25.76
CA GLU A 469 34.74 -5.19 -25.36
C GLU A 469 33.69 -6.25 -25.00
N PHE A 470 32.72 -5.89 -24.16
CA PHE A 470 31.61 -6.78 -23.79
C PHE A 470 30.84 -7.26 -25.03
N TYR A 471 30.43 -6.33 -25.90
CA TYR A 471 29.61 -6.67 -27.05
C TYR A 471 30.35 -7.59 -28.03
N LEU A 472 31.62 -7.28 -28.33
CA LEU A 472 32.45 -8.08 -29.24
C LEU A 472 32.81 -9.45 -28.66
N SER A 473 32.87 -9.59 -27.32
CA SER A 473 33.06 -10.89 -26.67
C SER A 473 31.85 -11.83 -26.84
N LYS A 474 30.63 -11.26 -26.92
CA LYS A 474 29.38 -12.03 -27.05
C LYS A 474 28.95 -12.22 -28.52
N TYR A 475 29.28 -11.27 -29.39
CA TYR A 475 28.89 -11.26 -30.79
C TYR A 475 30.11 -11.16 -31.71
N SER A 476 30.74 -12.31 -31.98
CA SER A 476 31.91 -12.42 -32.86
C SER A 476 31.59 -12.07 -34.33
N GLY A 477 32.55 -11.47 -35.03
CA GLY A 477 32.42 -11.14 -36.47
C GLY A 477 31.65 -9.86 -36.77
N ARG A 478 31.30 -9.06 -35.76
CA ARG A 478 30.64 -7.75 -35.92
C ARG A 478 31.62 -6.60 -35.73
N ARG A 479 31.35 -5.47 -36.39
CA ARG A 479 32.09 -4.20 -36.19
C ARG A 479 31.13 -3.14 -35.67
N LEU A 480 31.49 -2.52 -34.55
CA LEU A 480 30.73 -1.41 -33.98
C LEU A 480 31.31 -0.06 -34.43
N MET A 481 30.43 0.91 -34.67
CA MET A 481 30.75 2.30 -34.98
C MET A 481 29.82 3.20 -34.17
N TRP A 482 30.40 4.08 -33.35
CA TRP A 482 29.62 5.01 -32.53
C TRP A 482 29.06 6.16 -33.37
N GLN A 483 27.80 6.51 -33.11
CA GLN A 483 27.10 7.62 -33.77
C GLN A 483 26.82 8.72 -32.74
N ASN A 484 27.81 9.59 -32.54
CA ASN A 484 27.78 10.64 -31.51
C ASN A 484 26.61 11.63 -31.69
N SER A 485 26.19 11.87 -32.93
CA SER A 485 25.06 12.76 -33.28
C SER A 485 23.70 12.30 -32.73
N LEU A 486 23.55 11.00 -32.44
CA LEU A 486 22.32 10.43 -31.86
C LEU A 486 22.37 10.33 -30.33
N GLY A 487 23.52 10.65 -29.73
CA GLY A 487 23.74 10.56 -28.28
C GLY A 487 23.00 11.65 -27.52
N HIS A 488 22.52 11.29 -26.32
CA HIS A 488 21.92 12.23 -25.37
C HIS A 488 22.29 11.83 -23.94
N CYS A 489 22.32 12.80 -23.04
CA CYS A 489 22.72 12.63 -21.65
C CYS A 489 21.80 13.42 -20.72
N VAL A 490 21.81 13.04 -19.43
CA VAL A 490 21.19 13.82 -18.36
C VAL A 490 22.30 14.29 -17.43
N LEU A 491 22.49 15.61 -17.33
CA LEU A 491 23.50 16.22 -16.49
C LEU A 491 22.87 16.77 -15.21
N LYS A 492 23.51 16.51 -14.07
CA LYS A 492 23.18 17.20 -12.83
C LYS A 492 23.99 18.48 -12.77
N ALA A 493 23.31 19.61 -12.74
CA ALA A 493 23.90 20.93 -12.68
C ALA A 493 23.62 21.57 -11.32
N ASP A 494 24.66 22.07 -10.68
CA ASP A 494 24.57 22.81 -9.43
C ASP A 494 24.54 24.31 -9.74
N PHE A 495 23.37 24.93 -9.59
CA PHE A 495 23.22 26.38 -9.72
C PHE A 495 23.07 27.00 -8.33
N PRO A 496 23.48 28.27 -8.12
CA PRO A 496 23.27 28.97 -6.85
C PRO A 496 21.82 28.96 -6.35
N ASN A 497 20.85 28.98 -7.27
CA ASN A 497 19.41 28.95 -6.98
C ASN A 497 18.84 27.52 -6.82
N GLY A 498 19.69 26.50 -6.76
CA GLY A 498 19.31 25.11 -6.52
C GLY A 498 19.72 24.15 -7.64
N LYS A 499 19.80 22.88 -7.28
CA LYS A 499 20.21 21.78 -8.18
C LYS A 499 19.15 21.51 -9.25
N LYS A 500 19.60 21.22 -10.47
CA LYS A 500 18.74 20.91 -11.63
C LYS A 500 19.28 19.73 -12.44
N GLU A 501 18.40 19.08 -13.18
CA GLU A 501 18.77 18.05 -14.16
C GLU A 501 18.51 18.53 -15.59
N LEU A 502 19.56 18.54 -16.41
CA LEU A 502 19.51 18.98 -17.80
C LEU A 502 19.53 17.76 -18.72
N ALA A 503 18.44 17.53 -19.46
CA ALA A 503 18.41 16.56 -20.55
C ALA A 503 18.89 17.25 -21.84
N VAL A 504 20.06 16.83 -22.33
CA VAL A 504 20.83 17.49 -23.38
C VAL A 504 21.35 16.48 -24.41
N SER A 505 21.72 16.94 -25.61
CA SER A 505 22.44 16.12 -26.59
C SER A 505 23.87 15.83 -26.14
N LEU A 506 24.53 14.87 -26.78
CA LEU A 506 25.93 14.57 -26.50
C LEU A 506 26.84 15.77 -26.80
N PHE A 507 26.62 16.48 -27.90
CA PHE A 507 27.39 17.68 -28.23
C PHE A 507 27.21 18.80 -27.20
N GLN A 508 25.98 19.05 -26.76
CA GLN A 508 25.70 19.98 -25.66
C GLN A 508 26.41 19.55 -24.37
N THR A 509 26.46 18.24 -24.10
CA THR A 509 27.13 17.68 -22.93
C THR A 509 28.63 17.97 -22.97
N VAL A 510 29.29 17.65 -24.08
CA VAL A 510 30.73 17.88 -24.24
C VAL A 510 31.07 19.37 -24.05
N VAL A 511 30.25 20.27 -24.59
CA VAL A 511 30.43 21.72 -24.41
C VAL A 511 30.24 22.13 -22.94
N LEU A 512 29.15 21.71 -22.29
CA LEU A 512 28.86 22.09 -20.90
C LEU A 512 29.92 21.58 -19.92
N MET A 513 30.50 20.41 -20.18
CA MET A 513 31.54 19.82 -19.32
C MET A 513 32.83 20.66 -19.29
N LEU A 514 33.12 21.46 -20.33
CA LEU A 514 34.28 22.36 -20.33
C LEU A 514 34.18 23.46 -19.27
N PHE A 515 32.95 23.84 -18.89
CA PHE A 515 32.72 24.90 -17.91
C PHE A 515 32.94 24.46 -16.46
N ASN A 516 33.28 23.19 -16.22
CA ASN A 516 33.75 22.75 -14.91
C ASN A 516 35.18 23.26 -14.60
N ASP A 517 35.99 23.47 -15.66
CA ASP A 517 37.40 23.86 -15.53
C ASP A 517 37.66 25.33 -15.96
N ALA A 518 36.69 25.97 -16.61
CA ALA A 518 36.80 27.34 -17.10
C ALA A 518 35.49 28.12 -16.94
N GLN A 519 35.58 29.38 -16.51
CA GLN A 519 34.39 30.24 -16.34
C GLN A 519 33.97 30.96 -17.64
N ASN A 520 34.92 31.22 -18.54
CA ASN A 520 34.69 31.92 -19.80
C ASN A 520 35.51 31.24 -20.90
N LEU A 521 34.86 30.94 -22.03
CA LEU A 521 35.47 30.29 -23.19
C LEU A 521 35.02 30.98 -24.48
N SER A 522 35.96 31.25 -25.39
CA SER A 522 35.63 31.75 -26.73
C SER A 522 35.07 30.62 -27.62
N PHE A 523 34.41 30.99 -28.72
CA PHE A 523 33.97 30.02 -29.73
C PHE A 523 35.13 29.12 -30.21
N GLN A 524 36.31 29.71 -30.45
CA GLN A 524 37.49 28.99 -30.91
C GLN A 524 38.03 28.02 -29.84
N ASP A 525 38.05 28.41 -28.56
CA ASP A 525 38.49 27.53 -27.47
C ASP A 525 37.60 26.29 -27.35
N ILE A 526 36.28 26.48 -27.46
CA ILE A 526 35.30 25.39 -27.41
C ILE A 526 35.49 24.47 -28.63
N LYS A 527 35.69 25.04 -29.81
CA LYS A 527 35.92 24.28 -31.05
C LYS A 527 37.15 23.40 -30.95
N ASP A 528 38.28 23.96 -30.53
CA ASP A 528 39.55 23.22 -30.44
C ASP A 528 39.52 22.15 -29.34
N SER A 529 38.80 22.42 -28.25
CA SER A 529 38.65 21.48 -27.13
C SER A 529 37.70 20.31 -27.47
N THR A 530 36.58 20.59 -28.15
CA THR A 530 35.55 19.58 -28.43
C THR A 530 35.74 18.87 -29.77
N GLY A 531 36.40 19.49 -30.75
CA GLY A 531 36.55 18.98 -32.11
C GLY A 531 35.25 18.96 -32.93
N ILE A 532 34.19 19.63 -32.47
CA ILE A 532 32.90 19.68 -33.17
C ILE A 532 33.02 20.62 -34.39
N GLU A 533 32.48 20.20 -35.53
CA GLU A 533 32.45 21.00 -36.77
C GLU A 533 31.70 22.33 -36.56
N ASP A 534 32.17 23.42 -37.20
CA ASP A 534 31.64 24.78 -37.02
C ASP A 534 30.11 24.86 -37.06
N LYS A 535 29.51 24.26 -38.10
CA LYS A 535 28.06 24.32 -38.32
C LYS A 535 27.28 23.68 -37.18
N GLU A 536 27.76 22.56 -36.67
CA GLU A 536 27.15 21.84 -35.54
C GLU A 536 27.41 22.54 -34.21
N LEU A 537 28.61 23.11 -34.04
CA LEU A 537 29.01 23.81 -32.83
C LEU A 537 28.21 25.11 -32.64
N ARG A 538 28.08 25.94 -33.67
CA ARG A 538 27.28 27.18 -33.62
C ARG A 538 25.84 26.89 -33.19
N ARG A 539 25.25 25.83 -33.73
CA ARG A 539 23.90 25.36 -33.39
C ARG A 539 23.79 24.87 -31.95
N THR A 540 24.78 24.10 -31.51
CA THR A 540 24.89 23.60 -30.13
C THR A 540 24.95 24.78 -29.16
N LEU A 541 25.81 25.76 -29.42
CA LEU A 541 25.96 26.97 -28.59
C LEU A 541 24.71 27.87 -28.66
N GLN A 542 24.09 28.02 -29.83
CA GLN A 542 22.84 28.77 -29.97
C GLN A 542 21.73 28.16 -29.10
N SER A 543 21.63 26.82 -29.04
CA SER A 543 20.64 26.13 -28.20
C SER A 543 20.86 26.34 -26.70
N LEU A 544 22.12 26.46 -26.27
CA LEU A 544 22.52 26.62 -24.86
C LEU A 544 22.50 28.07 -24.37
N ALA A 545 22.77 29.04 -25.26
CA ALA A 545 22.99 30.44 -24.88
C ALA A 545 21.93 31.43 -25.42
N CYS A 546 21.39 31.16 -26.61
CA CYS A 546 20.50 32.10 -27.32
C CYS A 546 19.02 31.69 -27.25
N GLY A 547 18.75 30.43 -26.89
CA GLY A 547 17.41 29.83 -26.81
C GLY A 547 16.56 30.32 -25.63
N LYS A 548 15.47 29.58 -25.37
CA LYS A 548 14.59 29.78 -24.21
C LYS A 548 15.27 29.36 -22.90
N VAL A 549 16.03 28.26 -22.95
CA VAL A 549 16.74 27.71 -21.81
C VAL A 549 18.21 28.14 -21.92
N ARG A 550 18.55 29.24 -21.24
CA ARG A 550 19.86 29.90 -21.34
C ARG A 550 20.78 29.44 -20.21
N VAL A 551 21.30 28.22 -20.36
CA VAL A 551 22.27 27.64 -19.42
C VAL A 551 23.61 28.37 -19.50
N LEU A 552 23.95 28.86 -20.70
CA LEU A 552 25.10 29.72 -20.94
C LEU A 552 24.64 31.14 -21.28
N GLN A 553 25.53 32.10 -21.12
CA GLN A 553 25.35 33.49 -21.55
C GLN A 553 26.38 33.82 -22.64
N LYS A 554 25.90 34.27 -23.81
CA LYS A 554 26.73 34.74 -24.93
C LYS A 554 27.12 36.20 -24.75
N LEU A 555 28.36 36.52 -25.10
CA LEU A 555 28.94 37.87 -25.15
C LEU A 555 29.61 38.08 -26.51
N PRO A 556 29.19 39.09 -27.30
CA PRO A 556 28.02 39.96 -27.12
C PRO A 556 26.68 39.20 -27.23
N LYS A 557 25.63 39.74 -26.60
CA LYS A 557 24.28 39.15 -26.68
C LYS A 557 23.74 39.26 -28.10
N GLY A 558 23.26 38.15 -28.66
CA GLY A 558 22.73 38.08 -30.01
C GLY A 558 21.92 36.81 -30.23
N ARG A 559 21.31 36.68 -31.41
CA ARG A 559 20.57 35.47 -31.80
C ARG A 559 21.48 34.40 -32.40
N ASP A 560 22.53 34.83 -33.09
CA ASP A 560 23.44 33.98 -33.84
C ASP A 560 24.81 33.92 -33.15
N VAL A 561 25.60 32.90 -33.51
CA VAL A 561 26.92 32.63 -32.93
C VAL A 561 28.01 32.89 -33.97
N GLU A 562 28.81 33.91 -33.71
CA GLU A 562 29.94 34.38 -34.51
C GLU A 562 31.28 33.90 -33.92
N ASP A 563 32.36 34.09 -34.66
CA ASP A 563 33.70 33.57 -34.30
C ASP A 563 34.36 34.29 -33.12
N ASP A 564 34.03 35.56 -32.91
CA ASP A 564 34.53 36.41 -31.83
C ASP A 564 33.70 36.32 -30.55
N ASP A 565 32.65 35.48 -30.55
CA ASP A 565 31.79 35.30 -29.39
C ASP A 565 32.47 34.55 -28.25
N SER A 566 32.13 34.97 -27.03
CA SER A 566 32.51 34.29 -25.79
C SER A 566 31.29 33.83 -25.00
N PHE A 567 31.46 32.75 -24.24
CA PHE A 567 30.39 32.08 -23.50
C PHE A 567 30.78 31.93 -22.05
N ILE A 568 29.83 32.24 -21.16
CA ILE A 568 30.00 32.17 -19.70
C ILE A 568 28.86 31.33 -19.11
N PHE A 569 29.15 30.57 -18.05
CA PHE A 569 28.13 29.87 -17.28
C PHE A 569 27.12 30.84 -16.63
N ASN A 570 25.82 30.61 -16.83
CA ASN A 570 24.79 31.50 -16.31
C ASN A 570 24.41 31.15 -14.86
N GLU A 571 25.11 31.74 -13.89
CA GLU A 571 24.82 31.56 -12.46
C GLU A 571 23.42 32.01 -12.04
N LEU A 572 22.84 32.97 -12.77
CA LEU A 572 21.49 33.52 -12.49
C LEU A 572 20.38 32.71 -13.16
N PHE A 573 20.69 31.54 -13.74
CA PHE A 573 19.70 30.70 -14.38
C PHE A 573 18.60 30.27 -13.39
N SER A 574 17.34 30.39 -13.81
CA SER A 574 16.17 29.97 -13.04
C SER A 574 15.15 29.31 -13.97
N ALA A 575 14.55 28.22 -13.48
CA ALA A 575 13.53 27.47 -14.19
C ALA A 575 12.55 26.85 -13.19
N PRO A 576 11.24 26.78 -13.53
CA PRO A 576 10.20 26.30 -12.62
C PRO A 576 10.29 24.80 -12.34
N LEU A 577 10.81 24.03 -13.29
CA LEU A 577 10.94 22.57 -13.16
C LEU A 577 12.32 22.18 -12.66
N TYR A 578 12.41 21.04 -11.96
CA TYR A 578 13.68 20.43 -11.55
C TYR A 578 14.42 19.80 -12.74
N ARG A 579 13.69 19.06 -13.60
CA ARG A 579 14.22 18.45 -14.82
C ARG A 579 13.86 19.29 -16.03
N ILE A 580 14.86 19.66 -16.81
CA ILE A 580 14.75 20.64 -17.90
C ILE A 580 15.30 20.00 -19.17
N LYS A 581 14.52 20.05 -20.25
CA LYS A 581 14.96 19.56 -21.56
C LYS A 581 15.46 20.72 -22.41
N VAL A 582 16.75 20.70 -22.77
CA VAL A 582 17.32 21.64 -23.73
C VAL A 582 17.23 20.99 -25.10
N ASN A 583 16.26 21.42 -25.90
CA ASN A 583 16.10 20.87 -27.24
C ASN A 583 17.29 21.30 -28.12
N ALA A 584 17.94 20.32 -28.74
CA ALA A 584 18.86 20.60 -29.84
C ALA A 584 18.11 21.32 -30.96
N ILE A 585 18.73 22.36 -31.53
CA ILE A 585 18.15 23.05 -32.68
C ILE A 585 18.23 22.09 -33.86
N GLN A 586 17.08 21.67 -34.39
CA GLN A 586 17.06 20.81 -35.58
C GLN A 586 17.33 21.67 -36.81
N MET A 587 18.21 21.19 -37.68
CA MET A 587 18.32 21.76 -39.01
C MET A 587 17.03 21.45 -39.78
N LYS A 588 16.51 22.44 -40.50
CA LYS A 588 15.61 22.13 -41.61
C LYS A 588 16.46 21.42 -42.66
N GLU A 589 15.91 20.33 -43.20
CA GLU A 589 16.52 19.60 -44.31
C GLU A 589 16.98 20.59 -45.37
N THR A 590 18.28 20.56 -45.70
CA THR A 590 18.82 21.46 -46.73
C THR A 590 18.31 21.03 -48.10
N VAL A 591 18.24 21.96 -49.05
CA VAL A 591 17.86 21.61 -50.44
C VAL A 591 18.83 20.57 -51.00
N GLU A 592 20.10 20.62 -50.61
CA GLU A 592 21.15 19.66 -50.97
C GLU A 592 20.90 18.26 -50.37
N GLU A 593 20.59 18.16 -49.08
CA GLU A 593 20.22 16.87 -48.45
C GLU A 593 18.94 16.27 -49.03
N ASN A 594 17.93 17.10 -49.29
CA ASN A 594 16.69 16.64 -49.89
C ASN A 594 16.92 16.15 -51.33
N THR A 595 17.72 16.89 -52.10
CA THR A 595 18.12 16.49 -53.46
C THR A 595 18.92 15.18 -53.43
N SER A 596 19.91 15.07 -52.53
CA SER A 596 20.72 13.86 -52.36
C SER A 596 19.89 12.64 -51.94
N THR A 597 18.96 12.82 -51.01
CA THR A 597 18.04 11.77 -50.54
C THR A 597 17.11 11.34 -51.67
N THR A 598 16.58 12.29 -52.42
CA THR A 598 15.72 12.03 -53.59
C THR A 598 16.49 11.29 -54.69
N GLU A 599 17.73 11.68 -54.99
CA GLU A 599 18.61 11.02 -55.95
C GLU A 599 18.93 9.57 -55.55
N ARG A 600 19.21 9.32 -54.27
CA ARG A 600 19.41 7.96 -53.74
C ARG A 600 18.15 7.11 -53.91
N VAL A 601 16.97 7.67 -53.63
CA VAL A 601 15.69 6.97 -53.87
C VAL A 601 15.52 6.64 -55.36
N PHE A 602 15.91 7.52 -56.27
CA PHE A 602 15.89 7.25 -57.71
C PHE A 602 16.87 6.15 -58.12
N GLN A 603 18.09 6.14 -57.59
CA GLN A 603 19.08 5.07 -57.85
C GLN A 603 18.60 3.71 -57.31
N ASP A 604 18.06 3.66 -56.09
CA ASP A 604 17.49 2.45 -55.50
C ASP A 604 16.35 1.87 -56.35
N ARG A 605 15.48 2.74 -56.88
CA ARG A 605 14.41 2.33 -57.79
C ARG A 605 14.96 1.69 -59.07
N GLN A 606 16.08 2.14 -59.60
CA GLN A 606 16.70 1.52 -60.78
C GLN A 606 17.17 0.10 -60.49
N TYR A 607 17.81 -0.14 -59.34
CA TYR A 607 18.21 -1.49 -58.94
C TYR A 607 17.01 -2.41 -58.69
N GLN A 608 15.91 -1.88 -58.15
CA GLN A 608 14.66 -2.65 -57.99
C GLN A 608 14.05 -3.04 -59.33
N VAL A 609 14.08 -2.15 -60.32
CA VAL A 609 13.62 -2.43 -61.69
C VAL A 609 14.47 -3.53 -62.31
N ASP A 610 15.80 -3.43 -62.24
CA ASP A 610 16.71 -4.45 -62.78
C ASP A 610 16.45 -5.83 -62.15
N ALA A 611 16.35 -5.88 -60.82
CA ALA A 611 16.11 -7.12 -60.09
C ALA A 611 14.74 -7.73 -60.43
N ALA A 612 13.71 -6.89 -60.65
CA ALA A 612 12.39 -7.36 -61.06
C ALA A 612 12.42 -7.93 -62.48
N ILE A 613 13.05 -7.24 -63.43
CA ILE A 613 13.22 -7.71 -64.81
C ILE A 613 13.93 -9.07 -64.82
N VAL A 614 15.08 -9.17 -64.14
CA VAL A 614 15.85 -10.42 -64.07
C VAL A 614 15.03 -11.54 -63.44
N ARG A 615 14.25 -11.26 -62.38
CA ARG A 615 13.41 -12.27 -61.72
C ARG A 615 12.28 -12.78 -62.62
N ILE A 616 11.58 -11.88 -63.31
CA ILE A 616 10.52 -12.22 -64.26
C ILE A 616 11.11 -13.06 -65.41
N MET A 617 12.18 -12.57 -66.03
CA MET A 617 12.80 -13.22 -67.18
C MET A 617 13.44 -14.55 -66.83
N LYS A 618 14.01 -14.71 -65.63
CA LYS A 618 14.52 -16.00 -65.14
C LYS A 618 13.42 -17.06 -65.04
N THR A 619 12.22 -16.67 -64.62
CA THR A 619 11.08 -17.59 -64.47
C THR A 619 10.40 -17.89 -65.81
N ARG A 620 10.18 -16.87 -66.65
CA ARG A 620 9.46 -17.01 -67.92
C ARG A 620 10.33 -17.51 -69.06
N LYS A 621 11.66 -17.30 -68.97
CA LYS A 621 12.71 -17.59 -69.97
C LYS A 621 12.57 -16.84 -71.30
N ILE A 622 11.36 -16.70 -71.83
CA ILE A 622 11.03 -15.97 -73.05
C ILE A 622 9.79 -15.12 -72.76
N LEU A 623 9.82 -13.82 -73.05
CA LEU A 623 8.68 -12.93 -72.81
C LEU A 623 8.65 -11.78 -73.82
N SER A 624 7.46 -11.36 -74.25
CA SER A 624 7.31 -10.19 -75.12
C SER A 624 7.43 -8.88 -74.32
N HIS A 625 7.83 -7.80 -74.98
CA HIS A 625 7.99 -6.48 -74.38
C HIS A 625 6.72 -5.99 -73.67
N THR A 626 5.55 -6.12 -74.30
CA THR A 626 4.27 -5.70 -73.73
C THR A 626 3.91 -6.49 -72.46
N LEU A 627 4.16 -7.80 -72.47
CA LEU A 627 3.88 -8.65 -71.30
C LEU A 627 4.88 -8.41 -70.17
N LEU A 628 6.16 -8.21 -70.49
CA LEU A 628 7.19 -7.84 -69.52
C LEU A 628 6.86 -6.51 -68.85
N ILE A 629 6.44 -5.49 -69.61
CA ILE A 629 6.00 -4.20 -69.07
C ILE A 629 4.81 -4.37 -68.14
N THR A 630 3.82 -5.18 -68.55
CA THR A 630 2.61 -5.41 -67.76
C THR A 630 2.93 -6.10 -66.42
N GLU A 631 3.77 -7.14 -66.43
CA GLU A 631 4.21 -7.81 -65.19
C GLU A 631 5.05 -6.89 -64.30
N LEU A 632 5.90 -6.03 -64.89
CA LEU A 632 6.69 -5.06 -64.13
C LEU A 632 5.81 -4.01 -63.45
N PHE A 633 4.79 -3.48 -64.12
CA PHE A 633 3.84 -2.53 -63.50
C PHE A 633 2.99 -3.16 -62.41
N GLN A 634 2.71 -4.47 -62.50
CA GLN A 634 2.02 -5.19 -61.42
C GLN A 634 2.93 -5.42 -60.21
N GLN A 635 4.23 -5.64 -60.42
CA GLN A 635 5.17 -5.93 -59.35
C GLN A 635 5.74 -4.67 -58.67
N LEU A 636 5.90 -3.57 -59.41
CA LEU A 636 6.53 -2.35 -58.92
C LEU A 636 5.46 -1.35 -58.45
N LYS A 637 5.49 -1.00 -57.16
CA LYS A 637 4.51 -0.10 -56.51
C LYS A 637 4.87 1.40 -56.64
N PHE A 638 5.61 1.80 -57.68
CA PHE A 638 6.01 3.19 -57.91
C PHE A 638 5.96 3.57 -59.40
N PRO A 639 5.70 4.85 -59.73
CA PRO A 639 5.61 5.29 -61.12
C PRO A 639 6.98 5.27 -61.81
N ILE A 640 7.05 4.64 -62.98
CA ILE A 640 8.26 4.53 -63.82
C ILE A 640 7.93 5.06 -65.21
N LYS A 641 8.79 5.93 -65.76
CA LYS A 641 8.63 6.42 -67.13
C LYS A 641 9.04 5.32 -68.12
N PRO A 642 8.29 5.09 -69.21
CA PRO A 642 8.63 4.07 -70.21
C PRO A 642 10.06 4.21 -70.79
N ALA A 643 10.55 5.45 -70.92
CA ALA A 643 11.91 5.73 -71.39
C ALA A 643 13.00 5.19 -70.44
N ASP A 644 12.77 5.25 -69.13
CA ASP A 644 13.72 4.75 -68.12
C ASP A 644 13.72 3.22 -68.10
N LEU A 645 12.56 2.60 -68.26
CA LEU A 645 12.43 1.14 -68.37
C LEU A 645 13.19 0.60 -69.58
N LYS A 646 13.06 1.26 -70.75
CA LYS A 646 13.81 0.90 -71.96
C LYS A 646 15.31 0.96 -71.70
N LYS A 647 15.82 2.04 -71.09
CA LYS A 647 17.25 2.16 -70.72
C LYS A 647 17.72 1.02 -69.81
N ARG A 648 16.89 0.58 -68.85
CA ARG A 648 17.23 -0.56 -67.97
C ARG A 648 17.29 -1.88 -68.74
N ILE A 649 16.34 -2.12 -69.63
CA ILE A 649 16.34 -3.33 -70.47
C ILE A 649 17.59 -3.36 -71.38
N GLU A 650 17.95 -2.25 -72.03
CA GLU A 650 19.19 -2.17 -72.82
C GLU A 650 20.42 -2.45 -71.94
N SER A 651 20.49 -1.86 -70.75
CA SER A 651 21.59 -2.11 -69.81
C SER A 651 21.70 -3.58 -69.39
N LEU A 652 20.58 -4.29 -69.27
CA LEU A 652 20.57 -5.73 -68.97
C LEU A 652 20.95 -6.59 -70.18
N ILE A 653 20.68 -6.13 -71.40
CA ILE A 653 21.14 -6.78 -72.64
C ILE A 653 22.66 -6.60 -72.79
N ASP A 654 23.17 -5.38 -72.59
CA ASP A 654 24.61 -5.07 -72.63
C ASP A 654 25.40 -5.87 -71.57
N ARG A 655 24.76 -6.20 -70.45
CA ARG A 655 25.32 -7.03 -69.36
C ARG A 655 25.05 -8.53 -69.53
N GLU A 656 24.57 -8.95 -70.69
CA GLU A 656 24.32 -10.35 -71.06
C GLU A 656 23.32 -11.09 -70.15
N TYR A 657 22.41 -10.38 -69.46
CA TYR A 657 21.31 -11.02 -68.72
C TYR A 657 20.15 -11.40 -69.66
N LEU A 658 19.98 -10.64 -70.74
CA LEU A 658 18.90 -10.78 -71.71
C LEU A 658 19.46 -10.66 -73.12
N GLU A 659 18.80 -11.28 -74.10
CA GLU A 659 18.99 -10.98 -75.52
C GLU A 659 17.65 -10.73 -76.20
N ARG A 660 17.68 -10.08 -77.36
CA ARG A 660 16.52 -10.00 -78.24
C ARG A 660 16.47 -11.23 -79.13
N ASP A 661 15.26 -11.74 -79.36
CA ASP A 661 15.08 -12.82 -80.31
C ASP A 661 15.54 -12.39 -81.72
N ARG A 662 16.15 -13.33 -82.45
CA ARG A 662 16.73 -13.07 -83.78
C ARG A 662 15.68 -12.71 -84.84
N ASN A 663 14.45 -13.19 -84.66
CA ASN A 663 13.37 -13.00 -85.62
C ASN A 663 12.40 -11.88 -85.19
N ASN A 664 12.30 -11.58 -83.89
CA ASN A 664 11.39 -10.55 -83.39
C ASN A 664 12.02 -9.70 -82.25
N PRO A 665 12.38 -8.43 -82.51
CA PRO A 665 12.93 -7.52 -81.50
C PRO A 665 12.01 -7.21 -80.31
N GLN A 666 10.71 -7.56 -80.40
CA GLN A 666 9.74 -7.40 -79.31
C GLN A 666 9.72 -8.59 -78.34
N ILE A 667 10.57 -9.60 -78.55
CA ILE A 667 10.71 -10.76 -77.68
C ILE A 667 12.10 -10.75 -77.05
N TYR A 668 12.15 -10.96 -75.74
CA TYR A 668 13.39 -11.09 -74.97
C TYR A 668 13.58 -12.54 -74.51
N ASN A 669 14.81 -13.02 -74.59
CA ASN A 669 15.25 -14.31 -74.06
C ASN A 669 16.18 -14.08 -72.85
N TYR A 670 16.09 -14.92 -71.83
CA TYR A 670 16.97 -14.87 -70.66
C TYR A 670 18.23 -15.72 -70.89
N LEU A 671 19.42 -15.14 -70.69
CA LEU A 671 20.71 -15.74 -71.06
C LEU A 671 21.46 -16.42 -69.90
N ALA A 672 21.09 -16.14 -68.65
CA ALA A 672 21.84 -16.57 -67.46
C ALA A 672 21.26 -17.78 -66.70
#